data_AF-A0A7S3D7R4-F1
#
_entry.id   AF-A0A7S3D7R4-F1
#
_cell.length_a   1.000
_cell.length_b   1.000
_cell.length_c   1.000
_cell.angle_alpha   90.00
_cell.angle_beta   90.00
_cell.angle_gamma   90.00
#
_symmetry.space_group_name_H-M   'P 1'
#
loop_
_entity.id
_entity.type
_entity.pdbx_description
1 polymer ?
#
loop_
_entity_poly.entity_id
_entity_poly.type
_entity_poly.pdbx_seq_one_letter_code
_entity_poly.pdbx_strand_id
1 'polypeptide(L)'
;LSLFKCVQYQQRVGSQEKTLLRTRSYMVTSLLSLLEMVDVSYIPHRILASSDVPRLIRDINSAYMQVKEYREKGEPDLAHHAMDLCFHFYHLLLSILPYTEETSTRRVHRMLKQNRDAPELQYALEKGTGRIEIVREGKLYPYFFQMPDICKWLSVGEKTEISWGVDRSSQTAKIADFWERADDAFYAMRNQQNNHKNKFLAFLLDSSNWRGYLSLLLAFVTNILVIFTAFYGVAEVPNVPAFDGVYNDQYDGVEYAEIFGDNTTATIYFGEPYATIIDVIGVLQIILNLSQAVTFTLRDTPLLMRHNWEAFWRRQTDIAVLEKYLKPNIVKECRTIATAEAKTAGEDDTLEDERLLSIYNVFDFHRMGRREYFHFLKKDFKFFFQSLRAFVRSPIFLWRWIYLVIAVLVTVYPMMSCLLLLEIMAQSGTLNQVVKALTHRGRQLLLTVLLGLVLSYIFSVIGFGIMPDMFELGPAEVIDGSTSVFHHYHAPCNTLYKCLVVNFAVGLTSGDLGSGIAPAAWEDTQYMAIRTVYTLAYFIVITTILMNIIFGIIIDTFGELRARRDEIESDILQTCFICGLEASIFDRKSTEGDFSYHIRKEHNMWDYLAFFVHLQEKPETDYSGMESYVSGLLRNRDLSWIPNGRALSLPLEGGDG
;
A
#
# COMPACT_ATOMS: atom_id res chain seq x y z
N LEU A 1 -42.82 35.81 20.22
CA LEU A 1 -42.32 37.08 19.66
C LEU A 1 -40.94 37.51 20.21
N SER A 2 -40.69 37.40 21.52
CA SER A 2 -39.38 37.70 22.15
C SER A 2 -38.25 36.78 21.68
N LEU A 3 -38.48 35.46 21.58
CA LEU A 3 -37.55 34.49 20.98
C LEU A 3 -37.26 34.78 19.49
N PHE A 4 -38.28 35.21 18.73
CA PHE A 4 -38.13 35.53 17.30
C PHE A 4 -37.33 36.82 17.07
N LYS A 5 -37.51 37.83 17.95
CA LYS A 5 -36.67 39.03 17.97
C LYS A 5 -35.25 38.75 18.43
N CYS A 6 -35.05 37.82 19.37
CA CYS A 6 -33.73 37.38 19.82
C CYS A 6 -32.98 36.65 18.70
N VAL A 7 -33.66 35.75 17.97
CA VAL A 7 -33.09 35.04 16.80
C VAL A 7 -32.79 36.01 15.65
N GLN A 8 -33.67 36.97 15.33
CA GLN A 8 -33.38 37.99 14.32
C GLN A 8 -32.28 38.97 14.74
N TYR A 9 -32.17 39.28 16.04
CA TYR A 9 -31.08 40.10 16.58
C TYR A 9 -29.75 39.33 16.55
N GLN A 10 -29.73 38.06 16.98
CA GLN A 10 -28.57 37.18 16.87
C GLN A 10 -28.16 36.96 15.41
N GLN A 11 -29.11 36.81 14.47
CA GLN A 11 -28.81 36.74 13.04
C GLN A 11 -28.24 38.05 12.49
N ARG A 12 -28.69 39.22 12.97
CA ARG A 12 -28.12 40.52 12.58
C ARG A 12 -26.74 40.78 13.18
N VAL A 13 -26.54 40.47 14.46
CA VAL A 13 -25.25 40.61 15.17
C VAL A 13 -24.24 39.62 14.61
N GLY A 14 -24.60 38.35 14.43
CA GLY A 14 -23.74 37.34 13.79
C GLY A 14 -23.39 37.67 12.34
N SER A 15 -24.30 38.33 11.60
CA SER A 15 -24.00 38.86 10.26
C SER A 15 -22.99 40.01 10.29
N GLN A 16 -23.09 40.93 11.25
CA GLN A 16 -22.13 42.03 11.43
C GLN A 16 -20.76 41.52 11.88
N GLU A 17 -20.70 40.59 12.83
CA GLU A 17 -19.45 40.00 13.31
C GLU A 17 -18.75 39.19 12.21
N LYS A 18 -19.51 38.37 11.46
CA LYS A 18 -18.99 37.66 10.30
C LYS A 18 -18.43 38.60 9.23
N THR A 19 -19.12 39.72 8.98
CA THR A 19 -18.65 40.75 8.03
C THR A 19 -17.37 41.41 8.54
N LEU A 20 -17.30 41.75 9.82
CA LEU A 20 -16.10 42.33 10.43
C LEU A 20 -14.89 41.39 10.34
N LEU A 21 -15.06 40.11 10.67
CA LEU A 21 -14.01 39.10 10.57
C LEU A 21 -13.51 38.95 9.14
N ARG A 22 -14.43 38.91 8.16
CA ARG A 22 -14.07 38.87 6.73
C ARG A 22 -13.32 40.12 6.29
N THR A 23 -13.78 41.31 6.66
CA THR A 23 -13.11 42.56 6.29
C THR A 23 -11.69 42.62 6.86
N ARG A 24 -11.51 42.21 8.11
CA ARG A 24 -10.16 42.11 8.71
C ARG A 24 -9.30 41.08 7.99
N SER A 25 -9.88 39.93 7.63
CA SER A 25 -9.20 38.88 6.88
C SER A 25 -8.71 39.42 5.52
N TYR A 26 -9.57 40.07 4.75
CA TYR A 26 -9.22 40.67 3.45
C TYR A 26 -8.16 41.77 3.56
N MET A 27 -8.16 42.54 4.65
CA MET A 27 -7.12 43.54 4.88
C MET A 27 -5.74 42.88 5.08
N VAL A 28 -5.69 41.80 5.85
CA VAL A 28 -4.44 41.07 6.11
C VAL A 28 -3.99 40.31 4.87
N THR A 29 -4.90 39.67 4.13
CA THR A 29 -4.53 39.00 2.87
C THR A 29 -4.04 39.99 1.83
N SER A 30 -4.59 41.21 1.77
CA SER A 30 -4.05 42.28 0.91
C SER A 30 -2.62 42.66 1.27
N LEU A 31 -2.28 42.72 2.57
CA LEU A 31 -0.91 42.95 3.02
C LEU A 31 0.02 41.77 2.68
N LEU A 32 -0.47 40.54 2.82
CA LEU A 32 0.25 39.34 2.39
C LEU A 32 0.52 39.36 0.89
N SER A 33 -0.47 39.70 0.06
CA SER A 33 -0.29 39.85 -1.39
C SER A 33 0.71 40.95 -1.77
N LEU A 34 0.88 41.98 -0.94
CA LEU A 34 1.93 42.99 -1.14
C LEU A 34 3.32 42.50 -0.74
N LEU A 35 3.40 41.50 0.14
CA LEU A 35 4.64 40.85 0.56
C LEU A 35 5.00 39.67 -0.37
N GLU A 36 4.04 39.15 -1.14
CA GLU A 36 4.31 38.15 -2.18
C GLU A 36 5.32 38.73 -3.19
N MET A 37 6.41 37.99 -3.42
CA MET A 37 7.47 38.30 -4.41
C MET A 37 8.31 39.54 -4.13
N VAL A 38 8.41 39.97 -2.88
CA VAL A 38 9.29 41.08 -2.54
C VAL A 38 10.74 40.59 -2.38
N ASP A 39 11.55 40.83 -3.41
CA ASP A 39 13.01 40.68 -3.38
C ASP A 39 13.73 41.79 -2.59
N VAL A 40 13.07 42.95 -2.46
CA VAL A 40 13.68 44.17 -1.93
C VAL A 40 13.22 44.37 -0.50
N SER A 41 14.15 44.33 0.45
CA SER A 41 13.88 44.48 1.90
C SER A 41 13.03 45.71 2.27
N TYR A 42 12.89 46.69 1.37
CA TYR A 42 12.16 47.94 1.56
C TYR A 42 10.69 47.78 1.99
N ILE A 43 9.88 46.94 1.32
CA ILE A 43 8.44 46.82 1.65
C ILE A 43 8.26 46.13 3.01
N PRO A 44 8.89 44.97 3.30
CA PRO A 44 8.89 44.37 4.63
C PRO A 44 9.38 45.33 5.71
N HIS A 45 10.46 46.08 5.49
CA HIS A 45 10.96 47.06 6.47
C HIS A 45 10.00 48.24 6.68
N ARG A 46 9.30 48.71 5.64
CA ARG A 46 8.26 49.75 5.76
C ARG A 46 7.05 49.25 6.54
N ILE A 47 6.61 48.02 6.24
CA ILE A 47 5.55 47.37 6.99
C ILE A 47 6.00 47.23 8.45
N LEU A 48 7.20 46.70 8.72
CA LEU A 48 7.78 46.62 10.07
C LEU A 48 7.87 47.95 10.80
N ALA A 49 8.30 49.01 10.11
CA ALA A 49 8.41 50.35 10.70
C ALA A 49 7.03 50.92 11.09
N SER A 50 5.97 50.50 10.39
CA SER A 50 4.59 50.90 10.68
C SER A 50 3.81 49.89 11.55
N SER A 51 4.32 48.67 11.68
CA SER A 51 3.66 47.54 12.38
C SER A 51 4.26 47.35 13.76
N ASP A 52 3.44 47.52 14.79
CA ASP A 52 3.82 47.14 16.15
C ASP A 52 3.70 45.62 16.33
N VAL A 53 4.83 44.90 16.22
CA VAL A 53 4.87 43.42 16.32
C VAL A 53 4.23 42.88 17.61
N PRO A 54 4.48 43.44 18.81
CA PRO A 54 3.70 43.16 20.01
C PRO A 54 2.17 43.27 19.87
N ARG A 55 1.68 44.25 19.09
CA ARG A 55 0.26 44.43 18.83
C ARG A 55 -0.29 43.34 17.92
N LEU A 56 0.47 42.94 16.89
CA LEU A 56 0.11 41.81 16.02
C LEU A 56 -0.04 40.51 16.83
N ILE A 57 0.87 40.23 17.77
CA ILE A 57 0.76 39.07 18.67
C ILE A 57 -0.51 39.16 19.54
N ARG A 58 -0.85 40.36 20.03
CA ARG A 58 -2.09 40.57 20.78
C ARG A 58 -3.34 40.35 19.92
N ASP A 59 -3.30 40.75 18.65
CA ASP A 59 -4.39 40.53 17.71
C ASP A 59 -4.58 39.04 17.38
N ILE A 60 -3.48 38.28 17.25
CA ILE A 60 -3.51 36.80 17.13
C ILE A 60 -4.16 36.18 18.36
N ASN A 61 -3.73 36.58 19.56
CA ASN A 61 -4.30 36.09 20.81
C ASN A 61 -5.79 36.41 20.92
N SER A 62 -6.17 37.64 20.59
CA SER A 62 -7.57 38.09 20.62
C SER A 62 -8.43 37.31 19.63
N ALA A 63 -7.96 37.09 18.41
CA ALA A 63 -8.66 36.27 17.42
C ALA A 63 -8.85 34.83 17.91
N TYR A 64 -7.84 34.23 18.54
CA TYR A 64 -7.96 32.88 19.09
C TYR A 64 -8.91 32.77 20.29
N MET A 65 -8.94 33.79 21.16
CA MET A 65 -9.92 33.82 22.25
C MET A 65 -11.35 33.90 21.71
N GLN A 66 -11.59 34.66 20.64
CA GLN A 66 -12.88 34.68 19.94
C GLN A 66 -13.26 33.30 19.40
N VAL A 67 -12.30 32.52 18.87
CA VAL A 67 -12.57 31.14 18.43
C VAL A 67 -13.09 30.27 19.57
N LYS A 68 -12.48 30.35 20.75
CA LYS A 68 -12.93 29.60 21.93
C LYS A 68 -14.35 30.01 22.32
N GLU A 69 -14.60 31.31 22.38
CA GLU A 69 -15.91 31.87 22.70
C GLU A 69 -17.00 31.43 21.71
N TYR A 70 -16.73 31.46 20.39
CA TYR A 70 -17.68 31.02 19.37
C TYR A 70 -17.94 29.52 19.40
N ARG A 71 -16.93 28.70 19.74
CA ARG A 71 -17.11 27.26 19.95
C ARG A 71 -17.99 26.95 21.15
N GLU A 72 -17.80 27.68 22.26
CA GLU A 72 -18.63 27.55 23.47
C GLU A 72 -20.08 27.97 23.22
N LYS A 73 -20.30 29.01 22.40
CA LYS A 73 -21.64 29.45 21.97
C LYS A 73 -22.31 28.53 20.95
N GLY A 74 -21.60 27.53 20.41
CA GLY A 74 -22.14 26.60 19.41
C GLY A 74 -22.26 27.20 18.00
N GLU A 75 -21.42 28.18 17.66
CA GLU A 75 -21.40 28.88 16.36
C GLU A 75 -20.16 28.47 15.53
N PRO A 76 -20.18 27.30 14.86
CA PRO A 76 -19.00 26.76 14.18
C PRO A 76 -18.53 27.62 13.00
N ASP A 77 -19.46 28.29 12.30
CA ASP A 77 -19.14 29.14 11.16
C ASP A 77 -18.31 30.37 11.56
N LEU A 78 -18.68 31.05 12.65
CA LEU A 78 -17.93 32.21 13.16
C LEU A 78 -16.58 31.77 13.74
N ALA A 79 -16.54 30.64 14.43
CA ALA A 79 -15.29 30.05 14.90
C ALA A 79 -14.31 29.75 13.75
N HIS A 80 -14.81 29.31 12.58
CA HIS A 80 -13.98 29.07 11.40
C HIS A 80 -13.37 30.38 10.86
N HIS A 81 -14.20 31.41 10.63
CA HIS A 81 -13.71 32.71 10.12
C HIS A 81 -12.73 33.39 11.10
N ALA A 82 -12.94 33.24 12.41
CA ALA A 82 -12.03 33.74 13.42
C ALA A 82 -10.69 32.97 13.45
N MET A 83 -10.70 31.66 13.20
CA MET A 83 -9.49 30.87 13.02
C MET A 83 -8.73 31.29 11.76
N ASP A 84 -9.41 31.49 10.65
CA ASP A 84 -8.77 31.92 9.39
C ASP A 84 -8.08 33.27 9.61
N LEU A 85 -8.75 34.24 10.27
CA LEU A 85 -8.14 35.51 10.63
C LEU A 85 -6.90 35.35 11.52
N CYS A 86 -6.93 34.41 12.47
CA CYS A 86 -5.80 34.07 13.33
C CYS A 86 -4.60 33.55 12.49
N PHE A 87 -4.86 32.65 11.53
CA PHE A 87 -3.84 32.15 10.61
C PHE A 87 -3.29 33.25 9.72
N HIS A 88 -4.12 34.13 9.15
CA HIS A 88 -3.63 35.24 8.32
C HIS A 88 -2.70 36.18 9.08
N PHE A 89 -3.03 36.54 10.32
CA PHE A 89 -2.13 37.34 11.16
C PHE A 89 -0.82 36.61 11.47
N TYR A 90 -0.89 35.30 11.72
CA TYR A 90 0.28 34.47 11.97
C TYR A 90 1.17 34.34 10.73
N HIS A 91 0.60 34.11 9.54
CA HIS A 91 1.33 34.05 8.27
C HIS A 91 1.95 35.39 7.92
N LEU A 92 1.28 36.50 8.23
CA LEU A 92 1.85 37.85 8.08
C LEU A 92 3.08 38.02 8.98
N LEU A 93 2.97 37.61 10.24
CA LEU A 93 4.10 37.63 11.17
C LEU A 93 5.27 36.78 10.65
N LEU A 94 5.01 35.55 10.20
CA LEU A 94 6.01 34.65 9.64
C LEU A 94 6.69 35.20 8.38
N SER A 95 5.94 35.87 7.51
CA SER A 95 6.48 36.45 6.27
C SER A 95 7.39 37.64 6.52
N ILE A 96 7.18 38.36 7.63
CA ILE A 96 7.93 39.56 7.98
C ILE A 96 9.15 39.23 8.85
N LEU A 97 9.08 38.18 9.67
CA LEU A 97 10.11 37.79 10.63
C LEU A 97 11.54 37.73 10.05
N PRO A 98 11.79 37.16 8.85
CA PRO A 98 13.13 37.09 8.27
C PRO A 98 13.79 38.46 8.04
N TYR A 99 12.99 39.53 7.92
CA TYR A 99 13.47 40.90 7.70
C TYR A 99 13.67 41.68 9.00
N THR A 100 13.46 41.06 10.16
CA THR A 100 13.71 41.68 11.47
C THR A 100 15.10 41.36 11.99
N GLU A 101 15.67 42.25 12.81
CA GLU A 101 16.92 41.95 13.51
C GLU A 101 16.79 40.63 14.31
N GLU A 102 17.88 39.87 14.37
CA GLU A 102 17.91 38.54 15.01
C GLU A 102 17.47 38.60 16.50
N THR A 103 17.77 39.71 17.18
CA THR A 103 17.33 40.01 18.56
C THR A 103 15.82 40.14 18.67
N SER A 104 15.19 40.80 17.68
CA SER A 104 13.74 41.00 17.59
C SER A 104 13.02 39.70 17.22
N THR A 105 13.59 38.90 16.32
CA THR A 105 13.09 37.54 15.99
C THR A 105 13.06 36.65 17.24
N ARG A 106 14.16 36.58 18.00
CA ARG A 106 14.24 35.81 19.25
C ARG A 106 13.24 36.32 20.29
N ARG A 107 13.00 37.64 20.35
CA ARG A 107 12.00 38.24 21.23
C ARG A 107 10.57 37.84 20.84
N VAL A 108 10.24 37.86 19.54
CA VAL A 108 8.93 37.43 19.03
C VAL A 108 8.68 35.96 19.30
N HIS A 109 9.63 35.08 18.99
CA HIS A 109 9.53 33.66 19.32
C HIS A 109 9.38 33.42 20.82
N ARG A 110 10.06 34.22 21.66
CA ARG A 110 9.88 34.15 23.12
C ARG A 110 8.49 34.62 23.54
N MET A 111 7.95 35.68 22.94
CA MET A 111 6.59 36.18 23.23
C MET A 111 5.51 35.19 22.79
N LEU A 112 5.70 34.52 21.66
CA LEU A 112 4.82 33.43 21.21
C LEU A 112 4.89 32.22 22.15
N LYS A 113 6.08 31.86 22.65
CA LYS A 113 6.29 30.74 23.60
C LYS A 113 5.84 31.02 25.04
N GLN A 114 5.96 32.25 25.50
CA GLN A 114 5.65 32.66 26.88
C GLN A 114 4.21 33.11 27.07
N ASN A 115 3.35 32.89 26.08
CA ASN A 115 1.97 33.30 26.09
C ASN A 115 1.19 32.49 27.15
N ARG A 116 1.10 33.02 28.38
CA ARG A 116 0.47 32.35 29.53
C ARG A 116 -1.02 32.08 29.33
N ASP A 117 -1.68 32.85 28.46
CA ASP A 117 -3.14 32.83 28.33
C ASP A 117 -3.66 31.71 27.41
N ALA A 118 -2.82 31.13 26.53
CA ALA A 118 -3.26 30.07 25.61
C ALA A 118 -2.10 29.19 25.10
N PRO A 119 -1.60 28.22 25.89
CA PRO A 119 -0.57 27.28 25.43
C PRO A 119 -1.01 26.44 24.22
N GLU A 120 -2.31 26.20 24.06
CA GLU A 120 -2.91 25.49 22.92
C GLU A 120 -2.82 26.26 21.61
N LEU A 121 -2.72 27.61 21.66
CA LEU A 121 -2.65 28.46 20.48
C LEU A 121 -1.41 28.16 19.65
N GLN A 122 -0.25 28.08 20.30
CA GLN A 122 1.00 27.82 19.59
C GLN A 122 0.97 26.45 18.91
N TYR A 123 0.49 25.42 19.61
CA TYR A 123 0.34 24.09 19.03
C TYR A 123 -0.63 24.09 17.84
N ALA A 124 -1.75 24.81 17.94
CA ALA A 124 -2.74 24.93 16.88
C ALA A 124 -2.18 25.66 15.65
N LEU A 125 -1.42 26.74 15.84
CA LEU A 125 -0.79 27.50 14.75
C LEU A 125 0.35 26.73 14.09
N GLU A 126 1.22 26.09 14.88
CA GLU A 126 2.37 25.32 14.36
C GLU A 126 1.94 24.06 13.61
N LYS A 127 0.91 23.35 14.07
CA LYS A 127 0.37 22.19 13.33
C LYS A 127 -0.59 22.58 12.21
N GLY A 128 -1.24 23.74 12.33
CA GLY A 128 -2.20 24.23 11.36
C GLY A 128 -1.59 25.04 10.22
N THR A 129 -0.28 25.32 10.27
CA THR A 129 0.45 26.07 9.23
C THR A 129 1.42 25.16 8.52
N GLY A 130 1.28 25.04 7.20
CA GLY A 130 2.30 24.46 6.32
C GLY A 130 3.25 25.55 5.82
N ARG A 131 4.53 25.19 5.63
CA ARG A 131 5.55 26.03 4.98
C ARG A 131 6.16 25.23 3.84
N ILE A 132 6.25 25.84 2.66
CA ILE A 132 6.95 25.29 1.49
C ILE A 132 7.81 26.38 0.84
N GLU A 133 8.69 25.97 -0.07
CA GLU A 133 9.47 26.88 -0.91
C GLU A 133 9.03 26.71 -2.36
N ILE A 134 8.80 27.84 -3.04
CA ILE A 134 8.33 27.86 -4.43
C ILE A 134 9.36 28.59 -5.28
N VAL A 135 9.75 27.97 -6.40
CA VAL A 135 10.59 28.57 -7.43
C VAL A 135 9.73 29.36 -8.40
N ARG A 136 10.00 30.66 -8.53
CA ARG A 136 9.39 31.52 -9.55
C ARG A 136 10.44 32.46 -10.12
N GLU A 137 10.50 32.56 -11.44
CA GLU A 137 11.47 33.41 -12.17
C GLU A 137 12.94 33.14 -11.74
N GLY A 138 13.25 31.87 -11.45
CA GLY A 138 14.59 31.44 -11.04
C GLY A 138 14.94 31.71 -9.56
N LYS A 139 14.06 32.32 -8.77
CA LYS A 139 14.26 32.61 -7.34
C LYS A 139 13.35 31.77 -6.44
N LEU A 140 13.77 31.58 -5.20
CA LEU A 140 13.02 30.86 -4.17
C LEU A 140 12.25 31.83 -3.28
N TYR A 141 10.99 31.49 -3.00
CA TYR A 141 10.14 32.24 -2.08
C TYR A 141 9.50 31.29 -1.06
N PRO A 142 9.48 31.64 0.23
CA PRO A 142 8.72 30.89 1.21
C PRO A 142 7.23 31.17 1.02
N TYR A 143 6.41 30.12 1.10
CA TYR A 143 4.96 30.23 1.07
C TYR A 143 4.35 29.53 2.28
N PHE A 144 3.43 30.23 2.95
CA PHE A 144 2.73 29.75 4.13
C PHE A 144 1.25 29.57 3.82
N PHE A 145 0.69 28.44 4.24
CA PHE A 145 -0.73 28.14 4.02
C PHE A 145 -1.33 27.41 5.22
N GLN A 146 -2.65 27.42 5.30
CA GLN A 146 -3.38 26.70 6.33
C GLN A 146 -3.52 25.23 5.95
N MET A 147 -3.10 24.34 6.84
CA MET A 147 -3.17 22.89 6.65
C MET A 147 -4.64 22.44 6.50
N PRO A 148 -5.01 21.82 5.36
CA PRO A 148 -6.38 21.34 5.16
C PRO A 148 -6.76 20.24 6.16
N ASP A 149 -7.99 20.28 6.67
CA ASP A 149 -8.48 19.26 7.61
C ASP A 149 -8.51 17.85 7.00
N ILE A 150 -8.56 17.74 5.67
CA ILE A 150 -8.55 16.47 4.94
C ILE A 150 -7.23 15.72 5.14
N CYS A 151 -6.11 16.43 5.29
CA CYS A 151 -4.79 15.84 5.50
C CYS A 151 -4.71 14.99 6.78
N LYS A 152 -5.64 15.16 7.73
CA LYS A 152 -5.75 14.34 8.94
C LYS A 152 -6.14 12.88 8.66
N TRP A 153 -6.75 12.62 7.51
CA TRP A 153 -7.16 11.28 7.10
C TRP A 153 -6.03 10.49 6.43
N LEU A 154 -4.87 11.08 6.18
CA LEU A 154 -3.73 10.35 5.65
C LEU A 154 -3.14 9.43 6.72
N SER A 155 -3.28 8.12 6.54
CA SER A 155 -2.80 7.14 7.52
C SER A 155 -1.27 7.04 7.53
N VAL A 156 -0.70 6.63 8.68
CA VAL A 156 0.74 6.41 8.81
C VAL A 156 1.23 5.29 7.86
N GLY A 157 0.38 4.29 7.61
CA GLY A 157 0.67 3.22 6.64
C GLY A 157 0.83 3.75 5.22
N GLU A 158 -0.12 4.57 4.75
CA GLU A 158 -0.04 5.22 3.42
C GLU A 158 1.17 6.14 3.31
N LYS A 159 1.49 6.90 4.38
CA LYS A 159 2.71 7.72 4.40
C LYS A 159 3.97 6.88 4.20
N THR A 160 4.02 5.71 4.84
CA THR A 160 5.16 4.79 4.71
C THR A 160 5.20 4.17 3.32
N GLU A 161 4.06 3.80 2.76
CA GLU A 161 3.99 3.22 1.41
C GLU A 161 4.42 4.24 0.34
N ILE A 162 3.96 5.49 0.45
CA ILE A 162 4.39 6.57 -0.44
C ILE A 162 5.89 6.83 -0.24
N SER A 163 6.35 7.01 1.00
CA SER A 163 7.75 7.35 1.25
C SER A 163 8.69 6.25 0.75
N TRP A 164 8.43 4.98 1.00
CA TRP A 164 9.30 3.89 0.56
C TRP A 164 9.11 3.51 -0.91
N GLY A 165 7.91 3.72 -1.47
CA GLY A 165 7.53 3.25 -2.80
C GLY A 165 7.96 4.12 -3.98
N VAL A 166 8.39 5.37 -3.74
CA VAL A 166 8.78 6.32 -4.81
C VAL A 166 9.97 5.83 -5.63
N ASP A 167 9.94 6.05 -6.95
CA ASP A 167 11.07 5.85 -7.86
C ASP A 167 12.25 6.79 -7.52
N ARG A 168 13.40 6.21 -7.20
CA ARG A 168 14.61 6.95 -6.81
C ARG A 168 15.69 6.96 -7.88
N SER A 169 15.36 6.59 -9.11
CA SER A 169 16.29 6.59 -10.25
C SER A 169 16.96 7.95 -10.49
N SER A 170 16.22 9.04 -10.28
CA SER A 170 16.70 10.42 -10.37
C SER A 170 15.85 11.36 -9.51
N GLN A 171 16.34 12.55 -9.20
CA GLN A 171 15.58 13.53 -8.41
C GLN A 171 14.29 13.97 -9.12
N THR A 172 14.32 14.13 -10.45
CA THR A 172 13.13 14.49 -11.23
C THR A 172 12.11 13.36 -11.28
N ALA A 173 12.56 12.11 -11.44
CA ALA A 173 11.66 10.94 -11.39
C ALA A 173 11.04 10.76 -10.00
N LYS A 174 11.83 11.01 -8.93
CA LYS A 174 11.39 10.96 -7.53
C LYS A 174 10.24 11.92 -7.26
N ILE A 175 10.39 13.18 -7.68
CA ILE A 175 9.35 14.20 -7.49
C ILE A 175 8.12 13.90 -8.38
N ALA A 176 8.33 13.44 -9.62
CA ALA A 176 7.22 13.11 -10.53
C ALA A 176 6.36 11.93 -10.02
N ASP A 177 6.99 10.82 -9.61
CA ASP A 177 6.27 9.65 -9.06
C ASP A 177 5.63 9.97 -7.71
N PHE A 178 6.26 10.81 -6.89
CA PHE A 178 5.63 11.33 -5.67
C PHE A 178 4.34 12.09 -5.95
N TRP A 179 4.33 12.93 -7.00
CA TRP A 179 3.17 13.73 -7.34
C TRP A 179 2.02 12.89 -7.89
N GLU A 180 2.32 11.88 -8.73
CA GLU A 180 1.32 10.91 -9.19
C GLU A 180 0.66 10.18 -8.01
N ARG A 181 1.44 9.80 -6.99
CA ARG A 181 0.91 9.16 -5.77
C ARG A 181 0.19 10.13 -4.84
N ALA A 182 0.54 11.41 -4.85
CA ALA A 182 -0.15 12.43 -4.05
C ALA A 182 -1.60 12.61 -4.52
N ASP A 183 -1.84 12.51 -5.83
CA ASP A 183 -3.18 12.50 -6.42
C ASP A 183 -4.05 11.33 -5.94
N ASP A 184 -3.46 10.14 -5.82
CA ASP A 184 -4.13 8.96 -5.25
C ASP A 184 -4.39 9.12 -3.77
N ALA A 185 -3.40 9.64 -3.03
CA ALA A 185 -3.53 9.92 -1.61
C ALA A 185 -4.66 10.93 -1.34
N PHE A 186 -4.80 11.98 -2.16
CA PHE A 186 -5.90 12.94 -2.04
C PHE A 186 -7.26 12.26 -2.18
N TYR A 187 -7.43 11.42 -3.20
CA TYR A 187 -8.66 10.69 -3.40
C TYR A 187 -8.94 9.70 -2.26
N ALA A 188 -7.92 9.00 -1.76
CA ALA A 188 -8.01 8.10 -0.62
C ALA A 188 -8.48 8.85 0.65
N MET A 189 -7.87 10.00 0.95
CA MET A 189 -8.26 10.85 2.08
C MET A 189 -9.69 11.36 1.96
N ARG A 190 -10.09 11.83 0.77
CA ARG A 190 -11.47 12.26 0.51
C ARG A 190 -12.46 11.10 0.65
N ASN A 191 -12.04 9.90 0.23
CA ASN A 191 -12.82 8.69 0.35
C ASN A 191 -13.08 8.37 1.84
N GLN A 192 -12.01 8.40 2.64
CA GLN A 192 -12.06 8.18 4.07
C GLN A 192 -12.89 9.25 4.80
N GLN A 193 -12.67 10.53 4.52
CA GLN A 193 -13.47 11.63 5.10
C GLN A 193 -14.97 11.42 4.87
N ASN A 194 -15.37 11.05 3.65
CA ASN A 194 -16.77 10.77 3.32
C ASN A 194 -17.31 9.53 4.05
N ASN A 195 -16.48 8.50 4.19
CA ASN A 195 -16.86 7.29 4.89
C ASN A 195 -17.11 7.54 6.38
N HIS A 196 -16.34 8.45 6.99
CA HIS A 196 -16.52 8.87 8.38
C HIS A 196 -17.74 9.77 8.62
N LYS A 197 -18.42 10.28 7.58
CA LYS A 197 -19.69 11.03 7.74
C LYS A 197 -20.81 10.15 8.28
N ASN A 198 -20.79 8.85 7.97
CA ASN A 198 -21.77 7.89 8.48
C ASN A 198 -21.12 7.05 9.60
N LYS A 199 -21.67 7.12 10.82
CA LYS A 199 -21.14 6.39 11.99
C LYS A 199 -21.02 4.88 11.78
N PHE A 200 -21.98 4.28 11.06
CA PHE A 200 -21.94 2.83 10.79
C PHE A 200 -20.83 2.46 9.83
N LEU A 201 -20.68 3.22 8.74
CA LEU A 201 -19.62 3.01 7.76
C LEU A 201 -18.24 3.31 8.37
N ALA A 202 -18.15 4.34 9.22
CA ALA A 202 -16.97 4.66 10.01
C ALA A 202 -16.55 3.49 10.91
N PHE A 203 -17.50 2.88 11.62
CA PHE A 203 -17.22 1.72 12.48
C PHE A 203 -16.75 0.50 11.68
N LEU A 204 -17.42 0.19 10.56
CA LEU A 204 -17.05 -0.94 9.70
C LEU A 204 -15.69 -0.75 9.01
N LEU A 205 -15.38 0.48 8.60
CA LEU A 205 -14.15 0.82 7.89
C LEU A 205 -13.02 1.26 8.81
N ASP A 206 -13.24 1.25 10.12
CA ASP A 206 -12.21 1.63 11.06
C ASP A 206 -10.97 0.74 10.85
N SER A 207 -9.83 1.41 10.69
CA SER A 207 -8.60 0.85 10.13
C SER A 207 -7.83 -0.01 11.14
N SER A 208 -8.44 -0.35 12.27
CA SER A 208 -7.81 -1.24 13.24
C SER A 208 -7.79 -2.66 12.66
N ASN A 209 -6.58 -3.18 12.49
CA ASN A 209 -6.30 -4.53 11.97
C ASN A 209 -6.77 -5.65 12.93
N TRP A 210 -7.49 -5.32 14.00
CA TRP A 210 -7.93 -6.26 15.04
C TRP A 210 -8.74 -7.44 14.49
N ARG A 211 -9.54 -7.24 13.44
CA ARG A 211 -10.30 -8.34 12.79
C ARG A 211 -9.40 -9.40 12.20
N GLY A 212 -8.27 -8.98 11.63
CA GLY A 212 -7.21 -9.83 11.12
C GLY A 212 -6.54 -10.63 12.23
N TYR A 213 -6.11 -9.95 13.28
CA TYR A 213 -5.49 -10.59 14.43
C TYR A 213 -6.44 -11.54 15.17
N LEU A 214 -7.73 -11.19 15.30
CA LEU A 214 -8.73 -12.04 15.92
C LEU A 214 -9.04 -13.28 15.05
N SER A 215 -9.17 -13.10 13.72
CA SER A 215 -9.31 -14.20 12.76
C SER A 215 -8.14 -15.17 12.88
N LEU A 216 -6.91 -14.65 12.97
CA LEU A 216 -5.71 -15.46 13.15
C LEU A 216 -5.68 -16.16 14.51
N LEU A 217 -6.05 -15.48 15.59
CA LEU A 217 -6.13 -16.07 16.93
C LEU A 217 -7.12 -17.24 16.97
N LEU A 218 -8.32 -17.07 16.41
CA LEU A 218 -9.32 -18.12 16.32
C LEU A 218 -8.81 -19.30 15.49
N ALA A 219 -8.11 -19.05 14.36
CA ALA A 219 -7.49 -20.11 13.58
C ALA A 219 -6.46 -20.90 14.41
N PHE A 220 -5.61 -20.26 15.21
CA PHE A 220 -4.70 -20.96 16.13
C PHE A 220 -5.45 -21.82 17.14
N VAL A 221 -6.49 -21.28 17.77
CA VAL A 221 -7.31 -22.02 18.74
C VAL A 221 -7.96 -23.23 18.09
N THR A 222 -8.56 -23.10 16.90
CA THR A 222 -9.16 -24.21 16.16
C THR A 222 -8.13 -25.29 15.84
N ASN A 223 -6.94 -24.92 15.36
CA ASN A 223 -5.90 -25.90 15.03
C ASN A 223 -5.37 -26.61 16.29
N ILE A 224 -5.25 -25.91 17.42
CA ILE A 224 -4.90 -26.54 18.71
C ILE A 224 -5.98 -27.54 19.12
N LEU A 225 -7.26 -27.16 19.05
CA LEU A 225 -8.36 -28.06 19.35
C LEU A 225 -8.34 -29.29 18.42
N VAL A 226 -8.14 -29.09 17.12
CA VAL A 226 -8.01 -30.18 16.14
C VAL A 226 -6.88 -31.14 16.53
N ILE A 227 -5.69 -30.64 16.90
CA ILE A 227 -4.56 -31.48 17.32
C ILE A 227 -4.91 -32.37 18.51
N PHE A 228 -5.59 -31.83 19.52
CA PHE A 228 -5.86 -32.58 20.77
C PHE A 228 -7.13 -33.43 20.73
N THR A 229 -8.04 -33.19 19.77
CA THR A 229 -9.39 -33.78 19.80
C THR A 229 -9.73 -34.62 18.57
N ALA A 230 -8.98 -34.49 17.48
CA ALA A 230 -9.16 -35.32 16.30
C ALA A 230 -8.62 -36.72 16.57
N PHE A 231 -9.47 -37.73 16.42
CA PHE A 231 -9.04 -39.13 16.41
C PHE A 231 -9.53 -39.82 15.14
N TYR A 232 -8.72 -40.74 14.66
CA TYR A 232 -9.03 -41.56 13.50
C TYR A 232 -9.84 -42.78 13.97
N GLY A 233 -11.07 -42.90 13.47
CA GLY A 233 -11.95 -44.03 13.78
C GLY A 233 -12.35 -44.76 12.50
N VAL A 234 -12.35 -46.09 12.55
CA VAL A 234 -12.97 -46.91 11.51
C VAL A 234 -14.43 -47.08 11.92
N ALA A 235 -15.36 -46.60 11.10
CA ALA A 235 -16.78 -46.85 11.35
C ALA A 235 -17.06 -48.35 11.17
N GLU A 236 -17.52 -49.03 12.23
CA GLU A 236 -17.99 -50.41 12.13
C GLU A 236 -19.20 -50.46 11.19
N VAL A 237 -19.18 -51.39 10.22
CA VAL A 237 -20.30 -51.66 9.33
C VAL A 237 -21.49 -52.09 10.20
N PRO A 238 -22.65 -51.40 10.16
CA PRO A 238 -23.81 -51.82 10.91
C PRO A 238 -24.31 -53.13 10.28
N ASN A 239 -24.05 -54.25 10.96
CA ASN A 239 -24.55 -55.64 10.77
C ASN A 239 -23.48 -56.74 10.83
N VAL A 240 -22.23 -56.46 11.22
CA VAL A 240 -21.29 -57.54 11.59
C VAL A 240 -21.32 -57.67 13.12
N PRO A 241 -21.79 -58.80 13.70
CA PRO A 241 -21.82 -58.96 15.14
C PRO A 241 -20.40 -58.95 15.69
N ALA A 242 -20.19 -58.17 16.76
CA ALA A 242 -18.93 -58.08 17.49
C ALA A 242 -18.44 -59.49 17.86
N PHE A 243 -17.30 -59.89 17.29
CA PHE A 243 -16.63 -61.12 17.68
C PHE A 243 -15.83 -60.82 18.95
N ASP A 244 -16.43 -61.13 20.10
CA ASP A 244 -15.73 -61.22 21.39
C ASP A 244 -14.63 -62.29 21.28
N GLY A 245 -13.36 -61.90 21.45
CA GLY A 245 -12.29 -62.89 21.52
C GLY A 245 -10.87 -62.33 21.43
N VAL A 246 -10.28 -62.12 22.61
CA VAL A 246 -8.98 -62.67 23.04
C VAL A 246 -7.92 -62.87 21.94
N TYR A 247 -6.79 -62.17 22.10
CA TYR A 247 -5.49 -62.47 21.50
C TYR A 247 -5.27 -63.98 21.33
N ASN A 248 -5.15 -64.44 20.09
CA ASN A 248 -4.43 -65.67 19.79
C ASN A 248 -3.74 -65.54 18.44
N ASP A 249 -2.41 -65.56 18.49
CA ASP A 249 -1.54 -65.84 17.35
C ASP A 249 -1.95 -67.17 16.72
N GLN A 250 -2.31 -67.17 15.43
CA GLN A 250 -1.87 -68.19 14.49
C GLN A 250 -2.26 -67.81 13.06
N TYR A 251 -1.22 -67.77 12.20
CA TYR A 251 -1.26 -67.60 10.76
C TYR A 251 -2.43 -68.34 10.10
N ASP A 252 -3.22 -67.61 9.30
CA ASP A 252 -3.42 -67.92 7.88
C ASP A 252 -4.24 -66.81 7.19
N GLY A 253 -3.67 -66.22 6.13
CA GLY A 253 -4.39 -65.51 5.08
C GLY A 253 -5.10 -64.21 5.46
N VAL A 254 -4.36 -63.17 5.84
CA VAL A 254 -4.93 -61.80 5.86
C VAL A 254 -4.57 -61.12 4.54
N GLU A 255 -5.53 -61.12 3.60
CA GLU A 255 -5.55 -60.15 2.51
C GLU A 255 -5.57 -58.75 3.12
N TYR A 256 -4.51 -57.97 2.90
CA TYR A 256 -4.51 -56.55 3.20
C TYR A 256 -5.50 -55.88 2.25
N ALA A 257 -6.71 -55.60 2.75
CA ALA A 257 -7.69 -54.80 2.05
C ALA A 257 -7.06 -53.47 1.64
N GLU A 258 -7.12 -53.21 0.34
CA GLU A 258 -6.46 -52.12 -0.35
C GLU A 258 -6.94 -50.76 0.18
N ILE A 259 -5.97 -49.88 0.48
CA ILE A 259 -6.16 -48.55 1.08
C ILE A 259 -6.97 -47.57 0.18
N PHE A 260 -7.33 -47.98 -1.03
CA PHE A 260 -8.20 -47.22 -1.93
C PHE A 260 -9.23 -48.10 -2.62
N GLY A 261 -10.13 -48.68 -1.83
CA GLY A 261 -11.38 -49.25 -2.32
C GLY A 261 -11.79 -50.48 -1.56
N ASP A 262 -12.54 -50.29 -0.47
CA ASP A 262 -13.76 -51.06 -0.17
C ASP A 262 -14.33 -50.64 1.20
N ASN A 263 -15.59 -50.18 1.18
CA ASN A 263 -16.62 -50.11 2.23
C ASN A 263 -16.30 -49.83 3.72
N THR A 264 -15.07 -49.43 4.07
CA THR A 264 -14.70 -48.89 5.39
C THR A 264 -14.22 -47.46 5.18
N THR A 265 -15.14 -46.50 5.14
CA THR A 265 -14.77 -45.09 5.18
C THR A 265 -14.26 -44.79 6.59
N ALA A 266 -12.96 -44.85 6.78
CA ALA A 266 -12.36 -44.31 7.98
C ALA A 266 -12.60 -42.80 7.99
N THR A 267 -13.26 -42.32 9.04
CA THR A 267 -13.72 -40.94 9.17
C THR A 267 -13.05 -40.34 10.39
N ILE A 268 -12.68 -39.06 10.28
CA ILE A 268 -12.10 -38.31 11.38
C ILE A 268 -13.27 -37.86 12.27
N TYR A 269 -13.22 -38.24 13.54
CA TYR A 269 -14.23 -37.88 14.52
C TYR A 269 -13.68 -36.87 15.52
N PHE A 270 -14.56 -35.98 15.96
CA PHE A 270 -14.33 -35.05 17.06
C PHE A 270 -15.32 -35.40 18.16
N GLY A 271 -14.83 -35.70 19.37
CA GLY A 271 -15.71 -35.98 20.50
C GLY A 271 -16.50 -34.73 20.90
N GLU A 272 -17.76 -34.89 21.32
CA GLU A 272 -18.50 -33.80 21.97
C GLU A 272 -17.88 -33.51 23.36
N PRO A 273 -17.72 -32.24 23.77
CA PRO A 273 -18.30 -31.01 23.19
C PRO A 273 -17.41 -30.29 22.16
N TYR A 274 -16.29 -30.90 21.71
CA TYR A 274 -15.31 -30.20 20.90
C TYR A 274 -15.78 -29.96 19.46
N ALA A 275 -16.58 -30.87 18.89
CA ALA A 275 -17.20 -30.70 17.58
C ALA A 275 -18.06 -29.42 17.53
N THR A 276 -18.97 -29.26 18.49
CA THR A 276 -19.83 -28.07 18.59
C THR A 276 -19.03 -26.78 18.81
N ILE A 277 -17.95 -26.82 19.60
CA ILE A 277 -17.06 -25.66 19.80
C ILE A 277 -16.36 -25.27 18.49
N ILE A 278 -15.84 -26.24 17.74
CA ILE A 278 -15.17 -26.01 16.45
C ILE A 278 -16.14 -25.38 15.44
N ASP A 279 -17.39 -25.86 15.37
CA ASP A 279 -18.41 -25.32 14.48
C ASP A 279 -18.76 -23.86 14.82
N VAL A 280 -18.92 -23.54 16.11
CA VAL A 280 -19.17 -22.16 16.57
C VAL A 280 -18.01 -21.24 16.19
N ILE A 281 -16.77 -21.67 16.41
CA ILE A 281 -15.59 -20.90 16.01
C ILE A 281 -15.54 -20.76 14.48
N GLY A 282 -15.88 -21.80 13.73
CA GLY A 282 -15.95 -21.78 12.26
C GLY A 282 -16.94 -20.73 11.74
N VAL A 283 -18.12 -20.62 12.33
CA VAL A 283 -19.10 -19.57 11.98
C VAL A 283 -18.56 -18.17 12.28
N LEU A 284 -17.93 -17.98 13.45
CA LEU A 284 -17.28 -16.71 13.79
C LEU A 284 -16.18 -16.34 12.78
N GLN A 285 -15.42 -17.33 12.33
CA GLN A 285 -14.37 -17.18 11.33
C GLN A 285 -14.92 -16.71 9.98
N ILE A 286 -16.05 -17.25 9.53
CA ILE A 286 -16.76 -16.81 8.31
C ILE A 286 -17.19 -15.35 8.46
N ILE A 287 -17.79 -14.98 9.59
CA ILE A 287 -18.24 -13.60 9.84
C ILE A 287 -17.05 -12.62 9.78
N LEU A 288 -15.93 -12.97 10.42
CA LEU A 288 -14.73 -12.14 10.40
C LEU A 288 -14.16 -12.01 8.99
N ASN A 289 -13.98 -13.10 8.26
CA ASN A 289 -13.44 -13.08 6.90
C ASN A 289 -14.36 -12.34 5.92
N LEU A 290 -15.67 -12.49 6.06
CA LEU A 290 -16.65 -11.72 5.29
C LEU A 290 -16.55 -10.23 5.62
N SER A 291 -16.43 -9.87 6.89
CA SER A 291 -16.28 -8.47 7.31
C SER A 291 -15.00 -7.84 6.74
N GLN A 292 -13.90 -8.59 6.70
CA GLN A 292 -12.63 -8.14 6.12
C GLN A 292 -12.75 -7.96 4.60
N ALA A 293 -13.34 -8.94 3.90
CA ALA A 293 -13.55 -8.86 2.46
C ALA A 293 -14.42 -7.65 2.09
N VAL A 294 -15.54 -7.44 2.80
CA VAL A 294 -16.43 -6.29 2.60
C VAL A 294 -15.71 -4.97 2.89
N THR A 295 -14.98 -4.85 4.00
CA THR A 295 -14.22 -3.63 4.30
C THR A 295 -13.17 -3.32 3.25
N PHE A 296 -12.43 -4.32 2.78
CA PHE A 296 -11.49 -4.17 1.67
C PHE A 296 -12.19 -3.66 0.42
N THR A 297 -13.33 -4.26 0.05
CA THR A 297 -14.11 -3.79 -1.12
C THR A 297 -14.60 -2.35 -0.93
N LEU A 298 -14.99 -1.92 0.26
CA LEU A 298 -15.51 -0.58 0.46
C LEU A 298 -14.41 0.48 0.55
N ARG A 299 -13.21 0.13 1.01
CA ARG A 299 -12.05 1.04 1.11
C ARG A 299 -11.33 1.22 -0.23
N ASP A 300 -10.96 0.10 -0.88
CA ASP A 300 -9.95 0.11 -1.95
C ASP A 300 -10.56 0.05 -3.36
N THR A 301 -11.81 -0.41 -3.50
CA THR A 301 -12.49 -0.45 -4.81
C THR A 301 -12.58 0.92 -5.49
N PRO A 302 -12.91 2.03 -4.79
CA PRO A 302 -12.97 3.34 -5.44
C PRO A 302 -11.65 3.77 -6.09
N LEU A 303 -10.52 3.51 -5.42
CA LEU A 303 -9.17 3.79 -5.94
C LEU A 303 -8.82 2.87 -7.11
N LEU A 304 -9.05 1.55 -6.94
CA LEU A 304 -8.76 0.58 -7.99
C LEU A 304 -9.58 0.84 -9.26
N MET A 305 -10.85 1.21 -9.12
CA MET A 305 -11.68 1.53 -10.27
C MET A 305 -11.23 2.83 -10.94
N ARG A 306 -10.77 3.83 -10.18
CA ARG A 306 -10.17 5.07 -10.72
C ARG A 306 -9.01 4.74 -11.66
N HIS A 307 -8.01 3.98 -11.20
CA HIS A 307 -6.87 3.60 -12.04
C HIS A 307 -7.27 2.85 -13.31
N ASN A 308 -8.21 1.89 -13.18
CA ASN A 308 -8.68 1.14 -14.33
C ASN A 308 -9.45 2.01 -15.32
N TRP A 309 -10.22 2.99 -14.84
CA TRP A 309 -10.89 3.95 -15.71
C TRP A 309 -9.91 4.93 -16.34
N GLU A 310 -8.94 5.44 -15.62
CA GLU A 310 -7.89 6.29 -16.21
C GLU A 310 -7.10 5.57 -17.28
N ALA A 311 -6.76 4.29 -17.07
CA ALA A 311 -6.12 3.46 -18.07
C ALA A 311 -7.03 3.18 -19.27
N PHE A 312 -8.34 3.07 -19.05
CA PHE A 312 -9.33 2.93 -20.12
C PHE A 312 -9.44 4.23 -20.94
N TRP A 313 -9.63 5.37 -20.28
CA TRP A 313 -9.79 6.66 -20.93
C TRP A 313 -8.54 7.05 -21.72
N ARG A 314 -7.34 6.82 -21.17
CA ARG A 314 -6.07 7.04 -21.88
C ARG A 314 -5.92 6.22 -23.16
N ARG A 315 -6.63 5.09 -23.28
CA ARG A 315 -6.61 4.23 -24.48
C ARG A 315 -7.74 4.55 -25.46
N GLN A 316 -8.66 5.45 -25.11
CA GLN A 316 -9.83 5.74 -25.92
C GLN A 316 -9.46 6.76 -27.00
N THR A 317 -9.54 6.35 -28.26
CA THR A 317 -9.27 7.20 -29.44
C THR A 317 -10.53 7.76 -30.09
N ASP A 318 -11.72 7.31 -29.67
CA ASP A 318 -12.99 7.73 -30.24
C ASP A 318 -13.53 8.99 -29.53
N ILE A 319 -13.46 10.12 -30.23
CA ILE A 319 -13.92 11.44 -29.77
C ILE A 319 -15.41 11.43 -29.47
N ALA A 320 -16.24 10.73 -30.26
CA ALA A 320 -17.69 10.70 -30.05
C ALA A 320 -18.05 9.98 -28.73
N VAL A 321 -17.26 8.97 -28.36
CA VAL A 321 -17.39 8.32 -27.06
C VAL A 321 -16.99 9.29 -25.95
N LEU A 322 -15.89 10.03 -26.09
CA LEU A 322 -15.45 11.02 -25.08
C LEU A 322 -16.49 12.14 -24.87
N GLU A 323 -16.97 12.76 -25.95
CA GLU A 323 -17.97 13.84 -25.91
C GLU A 323 -19.30 13.39 -25.30
N LYS A 324 -19.67 12.10 -25.41
CA LYS A 324 -20.88 11.53 -24.77
C LYS A 324 -20.83 11.61 -23.24
N TYR A 325 -19.63 11.56 -22.65
CA TYR A 325 -19.46 11.46 -21.19
C TYR A 325 -18.90 12.74 -20.54
N LEU A 326 -18.26 13.63 -21.32
CA LEU A 326 -17.83 14.93 -20.83
C LEU A 326 -19.00 15.90 -20.64
N LYS A 327 -18.87 16.84 -19.70
CA LYS A 327 -19.86 17.92 -19.55
C LYS A 327 -19.86 18.79 -20.81
N PRO A 328 -21.03 19.24 -21.29
CA PRO A 328 -21.11 20.02 -22.53
C PRO A 328 -20.30 21.32 -22.49
N ASN A 329 -20.15 21.93 -21.31
CA ASN A 329 -19.30 23.12 -21.14
C ASN A 329 -17.81 22.82 -21.37
N ILE A 330 -17.32 21.67 -20.89
CA ILE A 330 -15.93 21.25 -21.05
C ILE A 330 -15.65 20.85 -22.49
N VAL A 331 -16.58 20.11 -23.13
CA VAL A 331 -16.49 19.78 -24.55
C VAL A 331 -16.36 21.06 -25.39
N LYS A 332 -17.19 22.06 -25.09
CA LYS A 332 -17.15 23.35 -25.78
C LYS A 332 -15.83 24.07 -25.58
N GLU A 333 -15.33 24.12 -24.35
CA GLU A 333 -14.06 24.76 -23.99
C GLU A 333 -12.86 24.09 -24.68
N CYS A 334 -12.78 22.76 -24.64
CA CYS A 334 -11.73 21.98 -25.30
C CYS A 334 -11.74 22.20 -26.82
N ARG A 335 -12.92 22.20 -27.44
CA ARG A 335 -13.06 22.44 -28.88
C ARG A 335 -12.65 23.88 -29.25
N THR A 336 -12.96 24.87 -28.42
CA THR A 336 -12.47 26.24 -28.64
C THR A 336 -10.96 26.37 -28.51
N ILE A 337 -10.33 25.65 -27.57
CA ILE A 337 -8.87 25.65 -27.42
C ILE A 337 -8.23 24.95 -28.63
N ALA A 338 -8.68 23.75 -29.00
CA ALA A 338 -8.17 23.01 -30.13
C ALA A 338 -8.28 23.80 -31.45
N THR A 339 -9.44 24.40 -31.72
CA THR A 339 -9.63 25.24 -32.91
C THR A 339 -8.78 26.51 -32.91
N ALA A 340 -8.52 27.10 -31.74
CA ALA A 340 -7.64 28.27 -31.63
C ALA A 340 -6.17 27.89 -31.89
N GLU A 341 -5.73 26.75 -31.37
CA GLU A 341 -4.36 26.23 -31.53
C GLU A 341 -4.10 25.66 -32.93
N ALA A 342 -5.10 25.05 -33.57
CA ALA A 342 -5.01 24.59 -34.96
C ALA A 342 -4.91 25.77 -35.93
N LYS A 343 -5.66 26.86 -35.67
CA LYS A 343 -5.60 28.10 -36.46
C LYS A 343 -4.27 28.83 -36.36
N THR A 344 -3.62 28.82 -35.19
CA THR A 344 -2.28 29.40 -35.03
C THR A 344 -1.19 28.54 -35.68
N ALA A 345 -1.41 27.24 -35.83
CA ALA A 345 -0.46 26.31 -36.44
C ALA A 345 -0.65 26.12 -37.96
N GLY A 346 -1.80 26.48 -38.53
CA GLY A 346 -2.08 26.31 -39.96
C GLY A 346 -2.29 24.86 -40.38
N GLU A 347 -2.91 24.04 -39.52
CA GLU A 347 -3.06 22.59 -39.69
C GLU A 347 -4.45 22.18 -40.22
N ASP A 348 -4.51 21.04 -40.93
CA ASP A 348 -5.74 20.39 -41.45
C ASP A 348 -6.59 19.71 -40.35
N ASP A 349 -7.87 19.48 -40.62
CA ASP A 349 -8.88 18.92 -39.70
C ASP A 349 -8.44 17.62 -38.97
N THR A 350 -7.60 16.78 -39.57
CA THR A 350 -7.11 15.53 -38.94
C THR A 350 -6.10 15.77 -37.81
N LEU A 351 -5.28 16.84 -37.92
CA LEU A 351 -4.39 17.24 -36.83
C LEU A 351 -5.16 17.95 -35.71
N GLU A 352 -6.28 18.60 -36.04
CA GLU A 352 -7.20 19.15 -35.04
C GLU A 352 -7.76 18.03 -34.14
N ASP A 353 -8.18 16.90 -34.71
CA ASP A 353 -8.68 15.75 -33.95
C ASP A 353 -7.60 15.10 -33.06
N GLU A 354 -6.36 14.98 -33.54
CA GLU A 354 -5.23 14.51 -32.71
C GLU A 354 -4.94 15.45 -31.54
N ARG A 355 -4.98 16.77 -31.76
CA ARG A 355 -4.85 17.75 -30.68
C ARG A 355 -6.04 17.72 -29.74
N LEU A 356 -7.26 17.58 -30.24
CA LEU A 356 -8.48 17.45 -29.44
C LEU A 356 -8.39 16.21 -28.53
N LEU A 357 -7.88 15.09 -29.05
CA LEU A 357 -7.57 13.89 -28.28
C LEU A 357 -6.49 14.14 -27.22
N SER A 358 -5.44 14.89 -27.55
CA SER A 358 -4.40 15.28 -26.58
C SER A 358 -4.99 16.15 -25.46
N ILE A 359 -5.86 17.11 -25.80
CA ILE A 359 -6.54 18.01 -24.86
C ILE A 359 -7.50 17.22 -23.99
N TYR A 360 -8.27 16.27 -24.54
CA TYR A 360 -9.14 15.39 -23.74
C TYR A 360 -8.36 14.46 -22.80
N ASN A 361 -7.17 14.00 -23.21
CA ASN A 361 -6.27 13.24 -22.35
C ASN A 361 -5.65 14.10 -21.23
N VAL A 362 -5.52 15.42 -21.44
CA VAL A 362 -4.98 16.40 -20.48
C VAL A 362 -6.05 17.00 -19.56
N PHE A 363 -7.31 17.16 -20.00
CA PHE A 363 -8.40 17.78 -19.22
C PHE A 363 -8.94 16.95 -18.05
N ASP A 364 -8.16 15.96 -17.61
CA ASP A 364 -8.22 15.29 -16.32
C ASP A 364 -9.63 14.94 -15.82
N PHE A 365 -10.03 13.70 -16.09
CA PHE A 365 -11.08 13.01 -15.33
C PHE A 365 -10.83 12.99 -13.81
N HIS A 366 -9.64 13.39 -13.33
CA HIS A 366 -9.28 13.52 -11.91
C HIS A 366 -10.20 14.44 -11.10
N ARG A 367 -10.85 15.44 -11.71
CA ARG A 367 -11.80 16.34 -11.00
C ARG A 367 -13.21 15.78 -10.86
N MET A 368 -13.54 14.62 -11.43
CA MET A 368 -14.87 14.05 -11.31
C MET A 368 -15.12 13.50 -9.90
N GLY A 369 -15.99 14.16 -9.14
CA GLY A 369 -16.39 13.71 -7.81
C GLY A 369 -17.15 12.37 -7.83
N ARG A 370 -17.13 11.64 -6.71
CA ARG A 370 -17.80 10.34 -6.48
C ARG A 370 -19.27 10.27 -6.95
N ARG A 371 -19.97 11.41 -6.99
CA ARG A 371 -21.38 11.51 -7.40
C ARG A 371 -21.58 11.40 -8.91
N GLU A 372 -20.65 11.93 -9.69
CA GLU A 372 -20.64 11.82 -11.16
C GLU A 372 -20.22 10.41 -11.55
N TYR A 373 -19.27 9.82 -10.80
CA TYR A 373 -18.79 8.45 -10.93
C TYR A 373 -19.91 7.38 -10.91
N PHE A 374 -20.77 7.39 -9.88
CA PHE A 374 -21.88 6.44 -9.76
C PHE A 374 -22.96 6.66 -10.82
N HIS A 375 -23.12 7.90 -11.29
CA HIS A 375 -24.03 8.23 -12.37
C HIS A 375 -23.57 7.58 -13.69
N PHE A 376 -22.25 7.53 -13.96
CA PHE A 376 -21.68 6.85 -15.13
C PHE A 376 -21.87 5.32 -15.08
N LEU A 377 -21.61 4.69 -13.93
CA LEU A 377 -21.81 3.24 -13.74
C LEU A 377 -23.24 2.78 -14.02
N LYS A 378 -24.23 3.64 -13.75
CA LYS A 378 -25.65 3.33 -13.93
C LYS A 378 -26.12 3.50 -15.38
N LYS A 379 -25.36 4.21 -16.22
CA LYS A 379 -25.79 4.62 -17.57
C LYS A 379 -25.39 3.62 -18.66
N ASP A 380 -24.28 2.89 -18.51
CA ASP A 380 -23.79 1.96 -19.53
C ASP A 380 -23.25 0.63 -18.93
N PHE A 381 -23.97 -0.48 -19.18
CA PHE A 381 -23.65 -1.84 -18.68
C PHE A 381 -22.26 -2.35 -19.07
N LYS A 382 -21.72 -1.91 -20.21
CA LYS A 382 -20.38 -2.29 -20.68
C LYS A 382 -19.29 -1.83 -19.68
N PHE A 383 -19.44 -0.64 -19.12
CA PHE A 383 -18.49 -0.10 -18.13
C PHE A 383 -18.59 -0.83 -16.79
N PHE A 384 -19.80 -1.24 -16.38
CA PHE A 384 -19.98 -2.06 -15.19
C PHE A 384 -19.22 -3.39 -15.29
N PHE A 385 -19.39 -4.13 -16.40
CA PHE A 385 -18.69 -5.41 -16.60
C PHE A 385 -17.17 -5.26 -16.73
N GLN A 386 -16.69 -4.21 -17.40
CA GLN A 386 -15.25 -3.95 -17.50
C GLN A 386 -14.64 -3.61 -16.14
N SER A 387 -15.34 -2.80 -15.34
CA SER A 387 -14.91 -2.45 -13.98
C SER A 387 -14.95 -3.68 -13.07
N LEU A 388 -15.99 -4.51 -13.18
CA LEU A 388 -16.11 -5.77 -12.43
C LEU A 388 -15.00 -6.75 -12.81
N ARG A 389 -14.67 -6.88 -14.10
CA ARG A 389 -13.57 -7.74 -14.58
C ARG A 389 -12.22 -7.29 -14.02
N ALA A 390 -11.96 -5.99 -14.02
CA ALA A 390 -10.72 -5.44 -13.48
C ALA A 390 -10.63 -5.65 -11.96
N PHE A 391 -11.75 -5.47 -11.26
CA PHE A 391 -11.88 -5.69 -9.83
C PHE A 391 -11.63 -7.14 -9.41
N VAL A 392 -12.28 -8.10 -10.08
CA VAL A 392 -12.14 -9.54 -9.80
C VAL A 392 -10.72 -10.04 -10.09
N ARG A 393 -9.97 -9.37 -10.98
CA ARG A 393 -8.58 -9.75 -11.30
C ARG A 393 -7.55 -9.18 -10.32
N SER A 394 -7.94 -8.33 -9.37
CA SER A 394 -7.02 -7.80 -8.37
C SER A 394 -6.49 -8.92 -7.45
N PRO A 395 -5.17 -9.06 -7.27
CA PRO A 395 -4.58 -10.15 -6.48
C PRO A 395 -5.01 -10.09 -5.01
N ILE A 396 -5.16 -8.89 -4.45
CA ILE A 396 -5.57 -8.69 -3.06
C ILE A 396 -7.06 -9.04 -2.87
N PHE A 397 -7.89 -8.69 -3.86
CA PHE A 397 -9.30 -9.09 -3.87
C PHE A 397 -9.42 -10.62 -3.91
N LEU A 398 -8.74 -11.27 -4.86
CA LEU A 398 -8.73 -12.72 -5.00
C LEU A 398 -8.30 -13.40 -3.71
N TRP A 399 -7.23 -12.92 -3.07
CA TRP A 399 -6.76 -13.43 -1.78
C TRP A 399 -7.85 -13.38 -0.71
N ARG A 400 -8.50 -12.23 -0.49
CA ARG A 400 -9.54 -12.09 0.55
C ARG A 400 -10.75 -12.99 0.30
N TRP A 401 -11.14 -13.19 -0.96
CA TRP A 401 -12.27 -14.04 -1.30
C TRP A 401 -11.93 -15.54 -1.29
N ILE A 402 -10.71 -15.92 -1.68
CA ILE A 402 -10.21 -17.30 -1.51
C ILE A 402 -10.22 -17.67 -0.02
N TYR A 403 -9.79 -16.77 0.87
CA TYR A 403 -9.84 -17.01 2.32
C TYR A 403 -11.26 -17.13 2.85
N LEU A 404 -12.21 -16.35 2.33
CA LEU A 404 -13.63 -16.53 2.67
C LEU A 404 -14.13 -17.92 2.24
N VAL A 405 -13.76 -18.38 1.05
CA VAL A 405 -14.12 -19.73 0.58
C VAL A 405 -13.48 -20.81 1.46
N ILE A 406 -12.21 -20.66 1.82
CA ILE A 406 -11.54 -21.58 2.76
C ILE A 406 -12.26 -21.58 4.11
N ALA A 407 -12.65 -20.42 4.65
CA ALA A 407 -13.38 -20.35 5.92
C ALA A 407 -14.73 -21.08 5.86
N VAL A 408 -15.43 -21.04 4.72
CA VAL A 408 -16.66 -21.82 4.50
C VAL A 408 -16.36 -23.32 4.36
N LEU A 409 -15.24 -23.68 3.72
CA LEU A 409 -14.84 -25.09 3.63
C LEU A 409 -14.48 -25.69 5.00
N VAL A 410 -13.98 -24.87 5.94
CA VAL A 410 -13.64 -25.33 7.31
C VAL A 410 -14.87 -25.83 8.08
N THR A 411 -16.06 -25.26 7.85
CA THR A 411 -17.28 -25.77 8.52
C THR A 411 -17.74 -27.13 7.98
N VAL A 412 -17.27 -27.53 6.80
CA VAL A 412 -17.53 -28.87 6.24
C VAL A 412 -16.37 -29.82 6.54
N TYR A 413 -15.14 -29.31 6.47
CA TYR A 413 -13.90 -30.07 6.68
C TYR A 413 -13.01 -29.35 7.70
N PRO A 414 -13.15 -29.63 9.00
CA PRO A 414 -12.40 -28.93 10.05
C PRO A 414 -10.87 -29.00 9.92
N MET A 415 -10.34 -30.04 9.26
CA MET A 415 -8.91 -30.17 8.95
C MET A 415 -8.36 -29.04 8.08
N MET A 416 -9.19 -28.41 7.24
CA MET A 416 -8.78 -27.29 6.38
C MET A 416 -8.51 -26.01 7.17
N SER A 417 -8.76 -26.00 8.49
CA SER A 417 -8.45 -24.88 9.37
C SER A 417 -6.96 -24.55 9.40
N CYS A 418 -6.09 -25.49 9.04
CA CYS A 418 -4.65 -25.24 8.91
C CYS A 418 -4.33 -24.19 7.83
N LEU A 419 -5.12 -24.12 6.76
CA LEU A 419 -4.93 -23.14 5.68
C LEU A 419 -5.26 -21.71 6.14
N LEU A 420 -6.13 -21.55 7.14
CA LEU A 420 -6.42 -20.23 7.72
C LEU A 420 -5.23 -19.67 8.51
N LEU A 421 -4.31 -20.52 9.01
CA LEU A 421 -3.09 -20.05 9.67
C LEU A 421 -2.17 -19.26 8.74
N LEU A 422 -2.24 -19.51 7.42
CA LEU A 422 -1.47 -18.78 6.42
C LEU A 422 -1.82 -17.28 6.39
N GLU A 423 -2.92 -16.85 7.02
CA GLU A 423 -3.24 -15.43 7.21
C GLU A 423 -2.12 -14.67 7.94
N ILE A 424 -1.29 -15.35 8.77
CA ILE A 424 -0.14 -14.74 9.45
C ILE A 424 0.83 -14.04 8.48
N MET A 425 0.97 -14.58 7.25
CA MET A 425 1.84 -13.99 6.22
C MET A 425 1.32 -12.63 5.76
N ALA A 426 -0.01 -12.43 5.75
CA ALA A 426 -0.62 -11.17 5.37
C ALA A 426 -0.64 -10.15 6.53
N GLN A 427 -0.70 -10.62 7.78
CA GLN A 427 -0.72 -9.74 8.96
C GLN A 427 0.68 -9.24 9.36
N SER A 428 1.72 -10.03 9.10
CA SER A 428 3.09 -9.65 9.43
C SER A 428 3.81 -9.03 8.23
N GLY A 429 4.27 -7.79 8.39
CA GLY A 429 5.09 -7.12 7.40
C GLY A 429 6.39 -7.88 7.11
N THR A 430 7.01 -8.52 8.10
CA THR A 430 8.28 -9.26 7.91
C THR A 430 8.08 -10.56 7.15
N LEU A 431 7.06 -11.36 7.48
CA LEU A 431 6.78 -12.60 6.73
C LEU A 431 6.34 -12.29 5.29
N ASN A 432 5.57 -11.22 5.08
CA ASN A 432 5.21 -10.80 3.72
C ASN A 432 6.46 -10.47 2.88
N GLN A 433 7.50 -9.87 3.47
CA GLN A 433 8.76 -9.64 2.75
C GLN A 433 9.47 -10.94 2.37
N VAL A 434 9.39 -11.99 3.20
CA VAL A 434 9.92 -13.32 2.85
C VAL A 434 9.18 -13.91 1.65
N VAL A 435 7.84 -13.83 1.62
CA VAL A 435 7.03 -14.29 0.49
C VAL A 435 7.34 -13.49 -0.78
N LYS A 436 7.45 -12.16 -0.66
CA LYS A 436 7.84 -11.27 -1.77
C LYS A 436 9.24 -11.62 -2.30
N ALA A 437 10.19 -11.95 -1.42
CA ALA A 437 11.52 -12.36 -1.83
C ALA A 437 11.49 -13.65 -2.67
N LEU A 438 10.74 -14.66 -2.24
CA LEU A 438 10.63 -15.92 -2.99
C LEU A 438 9.89 -15.74 -4.33
N THR A 439 8.97 -14.79 -4.42
CA THR A 439 8.17 -14.55 -5.63
C THR A 439 8.82 -13.59 -6.63
N HIS A 440 9.76 -12.73 -6.20
CA HIS A 440 10.40 -11.70 -7.03
C HIS A 440 11.07 -12.29 -8.29
N ARG A 441 11.83 -13.38 -8.14
CA ARG A 441 12.43 -14.14 -9.26
C ARG A 441 11.74 -15.48 -9.51
N GLY A 442 10.45 -15.57 -9.18
CA GLY A 442 9.68 -16.81 -9.23
C GLY A 442 9.68 -17.50 -10.60
N ARG A 443 9.75 -16.74 -11.71
CA ARG A 443 9.88 -17.32 -13.06
C ARG A 443 11.21 -18.06 -13.25
N GLN A 444 12.32 -17.49 -12.79
CA GLN A 444 13.64 -18.12 -12.89
C GLN A 444 13.70 -19.37 -12.01
N LEU A 445 13.16 -19.27 -10.78
CA LEU A 445 13.05 -20.41 -9.87
C LEU A 445 12.20 -21.53 -10.48
N LEU A 446 11.02 -21.21 -11.02
CA LEU A 446 10.12 -22.18 -11.67
C LEU A 446 10.77 -22.86 -12.87
N LEU A 447 11.48 -22.11 -13.72
CA LEU A 447 12.21 -22.66 -14.86
C LEU A 447 13.34 -23.60 -14.41
N THR A 448 14.01 -23.26 -13.30
CA THR A 448 15.08 -24.10 -12.72
C THR A 448 14.50 -25.38 -12.12
N VAL A 449 13.38 -25.30 -11.40
CA VAL A 449 12.66 -26.48 -10.90
C VAL A 449 12.16 -27.34 -12.06
N LEU A 450 11.63 -26.73 -13.13
CA LEU A 450 11.20 -27.45 -14.33
C LEU A 450 12.38 -28.17 -15.01
N LEU A 451 13.53 -27.52 -15.14
CA LEU A 451 14.76 -28.16 -15.61
C LEU A 451 15.11 -29.35 -14.70
N GLY A 452 15.01 -29.18 -13.38
CA GLY A 452 15.17 -30.25 -12.42
C GLY A 452 14.24 -31.43 -12.66
N LEU A 453 12.94 -31.17 -12.85
CA LEU A 453 11.95 -32.22 -13.16
C LEU A 453 12.29 -32.96 -14.46
N VAL A 454 12.73 -32.24 -15.50
CA VAL A 454 13.14 -32.82 -16.79
C VAL A 454 14.38 -33.70 -16.61
N LEU A 455 15.40 -33.22 -15.88
CA LEU A 455 16.61 -34.00 -15.62
C LEU A 455 16.29 -35.24 -14.77
N SER A 456 15.50 -35.10 -13.70
CA SER A 456 15.02 -36.23 -12.89
C SER A 456 14.21 -37.23 -13.72
N TYR A 457 13.42 -36.77 -14.69
CA TYR A 457 12.73 -37.66 -15.63
C TYR A 457 13.70 -38.44 -16.52
N ILE A 458 14.74 -37.80 -17.07
CA ILE A 458 15.78 -38.48 -17.86
C ILE A 458 16.47 -39.56 -17.02
N PHE A 459 16.84 -39.25 -15.78
CA PHE A 459 17.41 -40.24 -14.85
C PHE A 459 16.41 -41.39 -14.60
N SER A 460 15.12 -41.11 -14.40
CA SER A 460 14.11 -42.16 -14.22
C SER A 460 13.96 -43.10 -15.43
N VAL A 461 14.06 -42.58 -16.66
CA VAL A 461 14.02 -43.39 -17.88
C VAL A 461 15.27 -44.27 -18.00
N ILE A 462 16.44 -43.72 -17.67
CA ILE A 462 17.70 -44.48 -17.66
C ILE A 462 17.66 -45.58 -16.58
N GLY A 463 17.21 -45.25 -15.37
CA GLY A 463 17.05 -46.20 -14.26
C GLY A 463 16.08 -47.32 -14.61
N PHE A 464 14.92 -46.99 -15.20
CA PHE A 464 13.93 -47.96 -15.67
C PHE A 464 14.47 -48.88 -16.78
N GLY A 465 15.27 -48.34 -17.70
CA GLY A 465 15.81 -49.10 -18.83
C GLY A 465 16.99 -50.02 -18.48
N ILE A 466 17.78 -49.67 -17.47
CA ILE A 466 19.02 -50.39 -17.14
C ILE A 466 18.86 -51.30 -15.91
N MET A 467 18.14 -50.83 -14.87
CA MET A 467 18.11 -51.49 -13.57
C MET A 467 16.73 -51.41 -12.86
N PRO A 468 15.64 -51.87 -13.51
CA PRO A 468 14.30 -51.77 -12.92
C PRO A 468 14.11 -52.63 -11.66
N ASP A 469 14.75 -53.81 -11.60
CA ASP A 469 14.60 -54.77 -10.51
C ASP A 469 15.43 -54.43 -9.27
N MET A 470 16.32 -53.44 -9.36
CA MET A 470 17.31 -53.11 -8.33
C MET A 470 16.86 -52.02 -7.35
N PHE A 471 15.74 -51.33 -7.65
CA PHE A 471 15.21 -50.35 -6.71
C PHE A 471 14.52 -51.08 -5.56
N GLU A 472 14.91 -50.80 -4.32
CA GLU A 472 14.33 -51.40 -3.13
C GLU A 472 13.83 -50.28 -2.20
N LEU A 473 12.54 -50.33 -1.87
CA LEU A 473 11.89 -49.42 -0.94
C LEU A 473 11.22 -50.27 0.14
N GLY A 474 11.97 -50.59 1.20
CA GLY A 474 11.46 -51.30 2.35
C GLY A 474 12.56 -51.86 3.25
N PRO A 475 12.28 -52.08 4.54
CA PRO A 475 13.19 -52.82 5.40
C PRO A 475 13.22 -54.29 4.96
N ALA A 476 14.41 -54.88 4.87
CA ALA A 476 14.55 -56.33 4.77
C ALA A 476 14.16 -56.96 6.12
N GLU A 477 12.97 -57.54 6.23
CA GLU A 477 12.61 -58.34 7.40
C GLU A 477 13.23 -59.74 7.30
N VAL A 478 13.90 -60.15 8.38
CA VAL A 478 14.47 -61.49 8.51
C VAL A 478 13.43 -62.36 9.20
N ILE A 479 12.81 -63.28 8.46
CA ILE A 479 11.91 -64.29 9.02
C ILE A 479 12.60 -65.65 8.84
N ASP A 480 12.76 -66.38 9.95
CA ASP A 480 13.25 -67.77 10.03
C ASP A 480 14.68 -68.06 9.53
N GLY A 481 15.65 -67.21 9.85
CA GLY A 481 17.09 -67.51 9.67
C GLY A 481 17.55 -67.68 8.21
N SER A 482 16.63 -67.66 7.27
CA SER A 482 16.83 -67.35 5.86
C SER A 482 16.49 -65.88 5.64
N THR A 483 17.39 -65.13 5.00
CA THR A 483 17.07 -63.79 4.49
C THR A 483 16.15 -63.94 3.27
N SER A 484 14.89 -64.30 3.49
CA SER A 484 13.88 -64.23 2.45
C SER A 484 13.47 -62.77 2.31
N VAL A 485 14.15 -62.07 1.40
CA VAL A 485 13.62 -60.83 0.83
C VAL A 485 12.26 -61.21 0.24
N PHE A 486 11.18 -60.84 0.92
CA PHE A 486 9.83 -60.96 0.37
C PHE A 486 9.78 -60.10 -0.90
N HIS A 487 10.05 -60.69 -2.07
CA HIS A 487 9.83 -60.12 -3.41
C HIS A 487 8.33 -59.89 -3.72
N HIS A 488 7.48 -59.71 -2.70
CA HIS A 488 6.03 -59.52 -2.83
C HIS A 488 5.57 -58.14 -2.39
N TYR A 489 6.47 -57.18 -2.28
CA TYR A 489 6.12 -55.79 -2.58
C TYR A 489 6.68 -55.48 -3.97
N HIS A 490 5.78 -55.19 -4.91
CA HIS A 490 6.11 -54.91 -6.31
C HIS A 490 7.41 -54.11 -6.43
N ALA A 491 8.33 -54.55 -7.30
CA ALA A 491 9.52 -53.78 -7.66
C ALA A 491 9.09 -52.30 -7.84
N PRO A 492 9.60 -51.38 -7.02
CA PRO A 492 9.07 -50.03 -6.93
C PRO A 492 9.28 -49.22 -8.22
N CYS A 493 10.09 -49.73 -9.14
CA CYS A 493 10.29 -49.21 -10.49
C CYS A 493 9.65 -50.13 -11.58
N ASN A 494 8.51 -50.81 -11.31
CA ASN A 494 7.88 -51.69 -12.31
C ASN A 494 7.14 -50.96 -13.45
N THR A 495 6.80 -49.68 -13.28
CA THR A 495 6.34 -48.81 -14.36
C THR A 495 7.16 -47.52 -14.37
N LEU A 496 7.29 -46.88 -15.53
CA LEU A 496 8.02 -45.62 -15.64
C LEU A 496 7.49 -44.55 -14.69
N TYR A 497 6.17 -44.49 -14.48
CA TYR A 497 5.55 -43.57 -13.51
C TYR A 497 6.03 -43.86 -12.08
N LYS A 498 6.02 -45.12 -11.64
CA LYS A 498 6.49 -45.44 -10.29
C LYS A 498 7.98 -45.18 -10.17
N CYS A 499 8.78 -45.52 -11.19
CA CYS A 499 10.21 -45.22 -11.20
C CYS A 499 10.51 -43.73 -11.10
N LEU A 500 9.73 -42.89 -11.79
CA LEU A 500 9.81 -41.43 -11.69
C LEU A 500 9.50 -40.96 -10.26
N VAL A 501 8.43 -41.48 -9.65
CA VAL A 501 8.06 -41.16 -8.26
C VAL A 501 9.17 -41.58 -7.29
N VAL A 502 9.79 -42.75 -7.47
CA VAL A 502 10.91 -43.22 -6.64
C VAL A 502 12.13 -42.31 -6.79
N ASN A 503 12.50 -41.93 -8.02
CA ASN A 503 13.63 -41.02 -8.26
C ASN A 503 13.39 -39.65 -7.61
N PHE A 504 12.15 -39.15 -7.63
CA PHE A 504 11.79 -37.91 -6.94
C PHE A 504 11.77 -38.06 -5.42
N ALA A 505 11.06 -39.07 -4.92
CA ALA A 505 10.82 -39.26 -3.50
C ALA A 505 12.11 -39.62 -2.75
N VAL A 506 12.94 -40.50 -3.30
CA VAL A 506 14.25 -40.83 -2.71
C VAL A 506 15.25 -39.75 -3.12
N GLY A 507 15.57 -39.67 -4.41
CA GLY A 507 16.72 -38.89 -4.87
C GLY A 507 16.69 -37.39 -4.53
N LEU A 508 15.54 -36.69 -4.59
CA LEU A 508 15.50 -35.27 -4.22
C LEU A 508 15.41 -35.03 -2.71
N THR A 509 14.81 -35.94 -1.93
CA THR A 509 14.58 -35.71 -0.49
C THR A 509 15.72 -36.22 0.38
N SER A 510 16.29 -37.38 0.06
CA SER A 510 17.47 -37.93 0.75
C SER A 510 18.77 -37.29 0.26
N GLY A 511 18.73 -36.62 -0.90
CA GLY A 511 19.91 -36.08 -1.57
C GLY A 511 20.80 -37.14 -2.21
N ASP A 512 20.46 -38.43 -2.08
CA ASP A 512 21.18 -39.52 -2.72
C ASP A 512 20.19 -40.59 -3.19
N LEU A 513 20.26 -40.94 -4.48
CA LEU A 513 19.46 -42.00 -5.06
C LEU A 513 20.00 -43.39 -4.70
N GLY A 514 21.29 -43.49 -4.34
CA GLY A 514 21.95 -44.76 -4.03
C GLY A 514 21.37 -45.50 -2.84
N SER A 515 20.72 -44.80 -1.90
CA SER A 515 20.03 -45.41 -0.76
C SER A 515 18.75 -46.16 -1.15
N GLY A 516 18.17 -45.86 -2.31
CA GLY A 516 16.98 -46.54 -2.84
C GLY A 516 17.30 -47.68 -3.81
N ILE A 517 18.58 -48.02 -3.98
CA ILE A 517 19.05 -49.08 -4.88
C ILE A 517 19.76 -50.14 -4.03
N ALA A 518 19.37 -51.40 -4.23
CA ALA A 518 19.93 -52.56 -3.56
C ALA A 518 21.47 -52.57 -3.59
N PRO A 519 22.12 -53.00 -2.50
CA PRO A 519 23.56 -53.17 -2.49
C PRO A 519 23.97 -54.24 -3.51
N ALA A 520 24.85 -53.89 -4.45
CA ALA A 520 25.40 -54.88 -5.38
C ALA A 520 26.45 -55.76 -4.68
N ALA A 521 26.40 -57.07 -4.93
CA ALA A 521 27.37 -58.03 -4.41
C ALA A 521 28.75 -57.84 -5.10
N TRP A 522 29.84 -58.11 -4.37
CA TRP A 522 31.21 -57.94 -4.85
C TRP A 522 31.58 -58.81 -6.06
N GLU A 523 30.79 -59.84 -6.35
CA GLU A 523 31.03 -60.79 -7.43
C GLU A 523 30.66 -60.21 -8.81
N ASP A 524 29.78 -59.20 -8.87
CA ASP A 524 29.29 -58.66 -10.14
C ASP A 524 29.80 -57.25 -10.43
N THR A 525 31.05 -57.19 -10.89
CA THR A 525 31.79 -55.94 -11.17
C THR A 525 31.09 -55.02 -12.16
N GLN A 526 30.34 -55.55 -13.13
CA GLN A 526 29.61 -54.73 -14.11
C GLN A 526 28.45 -53.96 -13.47
N TYR A 527 27.67 -54.61 -12.61
CA TYR A 527 26.53 -53.99 -11.93
C TYR A 527 26.96 -52.99 -10.88
N MET A 528 28.03 -53.30 -10.14
CA MET A 528 28.68 -52.34 -9.24
C MET A 528 29.08 -51.06 -9.99
N ALA A 529 29.76 -51.20 -11.14
CA ALA A 529 30.19 -50.05 -11.93
C ALA A 529 29.00 -49.22 -12.45
N ILE A 530 27.98 -49.87 -13.00
CA ILE A 530 26.78 -49.19 -13.53
C ILE A 530 26.04 -48.45 -12.39
N ARG A 531 25.84 -49.10 -11.24
CA ARG A 531 25.21 -48.49 -10.07
C ARG A 531 25.99 -47.28 -9.60
N THR A 532 27.30 -47.41 -9.39
CA THR A 532 28.15 -46.32 -8.89
C THR A 532 28.17 -45.13 -9.86
N VAL A 533 28.28 -45.37 -11.16
CA VAL A 533 28.25 -44.29 -12.16
C VAL A 533 26.90 -43.59 -12.17
N TYR A 534 25.80 -44.36 -12.13
CA TYR A 534 24.45 -43.81 -12.13
C TYR A 534 24.15 -42.97 -10.89
N THR A 535 24.46 -43.49 -9.69
CA THR A 535 24.22 -42.77 -8.42
C THR A 535 25.12 -41.55 -8.27
N LEU A 536 26.41 -41.66 -8.67
CA LEU A 536 27.33 -40.53 -8.66
C LEU A 536 26.90 -39.43 -9.64
N ALA A 537 26.47 -39.80 -10.84
CA ALA A 537 25.97 -38.84 -11.83
C ALA A 537 24.71 -38.13 -11.31
N TYR A 538 23.79 -38.86 -10.68
CA TYR A 538 22.60 -38.28 -10.06
C TYR A 538 22.98 -37.29 -8.94
N PHE A 539 23.87 -37.70 -8.03
CA PHE A 539 24.33 -36.87 -6.91
C PHE A 539 25.02 -35.57 -7.39
N ILE A 540 25.87 -35.64 -8.42
CA ILE A 540 26.55 -34.45 -8.95
C ILE A 540 25.55 -33.52 -9.64
N VAL A 541 24.73 -34.06 -10.56
CA VAL A 541 23.88 -33.23 -11.42
C VAL A 541 22.68 -32.67 -10.66
N ILE A 542 21.95 -33.51 -9.93
CA ILE A 542 20.69 -33.15 -9.28
C ILE A 542 20.93 -32.60 -7.87
N THR A 543 21.65 -33.34 -7.02
CA THR A 543 21.82 -32.90 -5.63
C THR A 543 22.83 -31.77 -5.53
N THR A 544 23.99 -31.88 -6.17
CA THR A 544 25.06 -30.90 -5.97
C THR A 544 24.87 -29.66 -6.85
N ILE A 545 24.67 -29.82 -8.15
CA ILE A 545 24.57 -28.67 -9.06
C ILE A 545 23.20 -28.02 -8.98
N LEU A 546 22.12 -28.77 -9.23
CA LEU A 546 20.77 -28.18 -9.31
C LEU A 546 20.29 -27.59 -7.98
N MET A 547 20.44 -28.27 -6.84
CA MET A 547 20.01 -27.68 -5.55
C MET A 547 20.82 -26.45 -5.17
N ASN A 548 22.14 -26.44 -5.40
CA ASN A 548 22.95 -25.25 -5.13
C ASN A 548 22.63 -24.09 -6.07
N ILE A 549 22.22 -24.35 -7.31
CA ILE A 549 21.69 -23.30 -8.20
C ILE A 549 20.38 -22.73 -7.62
N ILE A 550 19.45 -23.59 -7.16
CA ILE A 550 18.20 -23.15 -6.54
C ILE A 550 18.47 -22.29 -5.31
N PHE A 551 19.34 -22.73 -4.39
CA PHE A 551 19.73 -21.94 -3.23
C PHE A 551 20.47 -20.66 -3.62
N GLY A 552 21.32 -20.70 -4.64
CA GLY A 552 22.01 -19.52 -5.19
C GLY A 552 21.02 -18.45 -5.64
N ILE A 553 20.01 -18.81 -6.44
CA ILE A 553 18.96 -17.88 -6.89
C ILE A 553 18.22 -17.25 -5.70
N ILE A 554 17.89 -18.06 -4.69
CA ILE A 554 17.19 -17.59 -3.49
C ILE A 554 18.07 -16.62 -2.70
N ILE A 555 19.34 -16.97 -2.45
CA ILE A 555 20.30 -16.14 -1.70
C ILE A 555 20.56 -14.82 -2.43
N ASP A 556 20.74 -14.84 -3.75
CA ASP A 556 20.94 -13.64 -4.56
C ASP A 556 19.73 -12.72 -4.47
N THR A 557 18.52 -13.28 -4.50
CA THR A 557 17.29 -12.49 -4.36
C THR A 557 17.19 -11.83 -2.98
N PHE A 558 17.53 -12.54 -1.90
CA PHE A 558 17.61 -11.95 -0.57
C PHE A 558 18.75 -10.95 -0.41
N GLY A 559 19.86 -11.11 -1.13
CA GLY A 559 20.96 -10.15 -1.20
C GLY A 559 20.51 -8.83 -1.85
N GLU A 560 19.88 -8.91 -3.02
CA GLU A 560 19.37 -7.77 -3.77
C GLU A 560 18.32 -6.97 -2.97
N LEU A 561 17.35 -7.64 -2.35
CA LEU A 561 16.31 -6.96 -1.57
C LEU A 561 16.85 -6.24 -0.33
N ARG A 562 17.92 -6.76 0.29
CA ARG A 562 18.61 -6.09 1.39
C ARG A 562 19.37 -4.86 0.89
N ALA A 563 20.17 -5.01 -0.16
CA ALA A 563 20.91 -3.90 -0.76
C ALA A 563 19.98 -2.76 -1.18
N ARG A 564 18.84 -3.07 -1.82
CA ARG A 564 17.83 -2.06 -2.18
C ARG A 564 17.20 -1.38 -0.97
N ARG A 565 16.94 -2.13 0.11
CA ARG A 565 16.40 -1.55 1.34
C ARG A 565 17.41 -0.59 1.97
N ASP A 566 18.67 -0.99 2.04
CA ASP A 566 19.75 -0.19 2.60
C ASP A 566 20.00 1.08 1.78
N GLU A 567 19.93 0.98 0.44
CA GLU A 567 20.00 2.13 -0.48
C GLU A 567 18.85 3.13 -0.22
N ILE A 568 17.61 2.65 -0.14
CA ILE A 568 16.45 3.51 0.16
C ILE A 568 16.57 4.16 1.54
N GLU A 569 17.01 3.40 2.55
CA GLU A 569 17.20 3.93 3.90
C GLU A 569 18.29 5.00 3.93
N SER A 570 19.40 4.80 3.20
CA SER A 570 20.45 5.81 3.06
C SER A 570 19.96 7.07 2.35
N ASP A 571 19.16 6.96 1.29
CA ASP A 571 18.55 8.09 0.56
C ASP A 571 17.66 8.92 1.49
N ILE A 572 16.79 8.27 2.27
CA ILE A 572 15.87 8.94 3.21
C ILE A 572 16.63 9.69 4.32
N LEU A 573 17.76 9.14 4.79
CA LEU A 573 18.52 9.71 5.91
C LEU A 573 19.55 10.75 5.47
N GLN A 574 20.13 10.62 4.28
CA GLN A 574 21.27 11.44 3.84
C GLN A 574 20.90 12.47 2.78
N THR A 575 19.75 12.37 2.12
CA THR A 575 19.35 13.32 1.06
C THR A 575 18.00 13.94 1.35
N CYS A 576 17.84 15.22 1.05
CA CYS A 576 16.54 15.87 1.15
C CYS A 576 15.64 15.39 0.01
N PHE A 577 14.43 14.94 0.33
CA PHE A 577 13.47 14.46 -0.65
C PHE A 577 13.08 15.50 -1.71
N ILE A 578 13.00 16.79 -1.31
CA ILE A 578 12.51 17.87 -2.16
C ILE A 578 13.64 18.46 -3.02
N CYS A 579 14.68 19.01 -2.39
CA CYS A 579 15.77 19.65 -3.14
C CYS A 579 16.85 18.70 -3.66
N GLY A 580 16.91 17.45 -3.18
CA GLY A 580 17.91 16.48 -3.60
C GLY A 580 19.33 16.73 -3.07
N LEU A 581 19.51 17.70 -2.16
CA LEU A 581 20.81 18.01 -1.56
C LEU A 581 21.13 17.06 -0.40
N GLU A 582 22.41 16.74 -0.25
CA GLU A 582 22.90 15.89 0.84
C GLU A 582 22.87 16.60 2.20
N ALA A 583 22.67 15.83 3.27
CA ALA A 583 22.67 16.27 4.66
C ALA A 583 23.99 16.97 5.04
N SER A 584 25.11 16.46 4.51
CA SER A 584 26.45 17.01 4.71
C SER A 584 26.58 18.49 4.31
N ILE A 585 25.81 18.94 3.32
CA ILE A 585 25.81 20.33 2.84
C ILE A 585 25.16 21.23 3.89
N PHE A 586 24.03 20.81 4.46
CA PHE A 586 23.31 21.58 5.47
C PHE A 586 24.08 21.63 6.78
N ASP A 587 24.65 20.52 7.22
CA ASP A 587 25.43 20.48 8.46
C ASP A 587 26.69 21.36 8.41
N ARG A 588 27.18 21.69 7.20
CA ARG A 588 28.34 22.57 6.99
C ARG A 588 27.99 24.02 6.66
N LYS A 589 26.98 24.26 5.80
CA LYS A 589 26.72 25.56 5.16
C LYS A 589 25.41 26.23 5.62
N SER A 590 24.52 25.53 6.34
CA SER A 590 23.20 26.08 6.69
C SER A 590 23.30 27.23 7.69
N THR A 591 22.51 28.27 7.46
CA THR A 591 22.41 29.42 8.38
C THR A 591 21.35 29.26 9.46
N GLU A 592 20.29 28.47 9.22
CA GLU A 592 19.11 28.38 10.10
C GLU A 592 19.10 27.12 11.00
N GLY A 593 19.82 26.05 10.62
CA GLY A 593 19.96 24.83 11.43
C GLY A 593 20.39 23.58 10.66
N ASP A 594 20.54 22.47 11.37
CA ASP A 594 21.02 21.19 10.83
C ASP A 594 20.06 20.57 9.80
N PHE A 595 20.49 19.52 9.09
CA PHE A 595 19.66 18.79 8.12
C PHE A 595 18.29 18.36 8.69
N SER A 596 18.27 17.99 9.97
CA SER A 596 17.07 17.61 10.70
C SER A 596 16.04 18.74 10.82
N TYR A 597 16.49 20.00 10.92
CA TYR A 597 15.62 21.18 10.90
C TYR A 597 15.07 21.41 9.49
N HIS A 598 15.93 21.34 8.48
CA HIS A 598 15.58 21.50 7.07
C HIS A 598 14.42 20.58 6.65
N ILE A 599 14.53 19.26 6.86
CA ILE A 599 13.49 18.30 6.44
C ILE A 599 12.15 18.43 7.20
N ARG A 600 12.16 19.02 8.42
CA ARG A 600 10.97 19.11 9.26
C ARG A 600 10.26 20.46 9.17
N LYS A 601 10.98 21.53 8.84
CA LYS A 601 10.48 22.90 8.90
C LYS A 601 10.60 23.68 7.60
N GLU A 602 11.44 23.26 6.66
CA GLU A 602 11.59 23.89 5.34
C GLU A 602 11.07 22.96 4.25
N HIS A 603 11.67 21.78 4.11
CA HIS A 603 11.42 20.84 3.03
C HIS A 603 10.77 19.56 3.56
N ASN A 604 9.62 19.73 4.19
CA ASN A 604 8.80 18.59 4.60
C ASN A 604 7.93 18.13 3.43
N MET A 605 8.20 16.93 2.92
CA MET A 605 7.45 16.31 1.82
C MET A 605 5.93 16.29 2.04
N TRP A 606 5.47 16.13 3.29
CA TRP A 606 4.04 16.11 3.61
C TRP A 606 3.39 17.49 3.53
N ASP A 607 4.16 18.57 3.71
CA ASP A 607 3.66 19.93 3.56
C ASP A 607 3.46 20.27 2.07
N TYR A 608 4.30 19.75 1.17
CA TYR A 608 4.06 19.83 -0.28
C TYR A 608 2.79 19.08 -0.70
N LEU A 609 2.57 17.86 -0.19
CA LEU A 609 1.33 17.12 -0.44
C LEU A 609 0.12 17.87 0.13
N ALA A 610 0.24 18.45 1.33
CA ALA A 610 -0.84 19.24 1.92
C ALA A 610 -1.13 20.51 1.12
N PHE A 611 -0.12 21.14 0.54
CA PHE A 611 -0.29 22.29 -0.34
C PHE A 611 -1.05 21.91 -1.62
N PHE A 612 -0.75 20.74 -2.19
CA PHE A 612 -1.54 20.20 -3.29
C PHE A 612 -3.02 20.04 -2.91
N VAL A 613 -3.30 19.42 -1.76
CA VAL A 613 -4.68 19.26 -1.25
C VAL A 613 -5.35 20.61 -1.00
N HIS A 614 -4.60 21.60 -0.51
CA HIS A 614 -5.08 22.97 -0.29
C HIS A 614 -5.53 23.61 -1.60
N LEU A 615 -4.76 23.48 -2.68
CA LEU A 615 -5.16 23.97 -4.00
C LEU A 615 -6.43 23.27 -4.51
N GLN A 616 -6.58 21.97 -4.27
CA GLN A 616 -7.76 21.21 -4.74
C GLN A 616 -9.06 21.54 -3.97
N GLU A 617 -8.98 21.84 -2.67
CA GLU A 617 -10.16 22.21 -1.87
C GLU A 617 -10.55 23.69 -2.00
N LYS A 618 -9.58 24.57 -2.27
CA LYS A 618 -9.80 26.01 -2.39
C LYS A 618 -10.35 26.36 -3.80
N PRO A 619 -11.39 27.21 -3.91
CA PRO A 619 -11.92 27.62 -5.21
C PRO A 619 -10.89 28.47 -5.98
N GLU A 620 -10.83 28.29 -7.30
CA GLU A 620 -9.86 28.96 -8.16
C GLU A 620 -9.97 30.50 -8.14
N THR A 621 -11.16 31.04 -7.83
CA THR A 621 -11.38 32.49 -7.71
C THR A 621 -10.67 33.14 -6.54
N ASP A 622 -10.30 32.34 -5.54
CA ASP A 622 -9.72 32.83 -4.29
C ASP A 622 -8.21 32.58 -4.23
N TYR A 623 -7.62 32.08 -5.31
CA TYR A 623 -6.19 31.79 -5.38
C TYR A 623 -5.36 33.08 -5.26
N SER A 624 -4.26 32.99 -4.49
CA SER A 624 -3.24 34.04 -4.46
C SER A 624 -2.42 34.06 -5.77
N GLY A 625 -1.52 35.03 -5.92
CA GLY A 625 -0.67 35.13 -7.11
C GLY A 625 0.29 33.94 -7.24
N MET A 626 0.78 33.40 -6.11
CA MET A 626 1.62 32.20 -6.07
C MET A 626 0.81 30.93 -6.30
N GLU A 627 -0.37 30.81 -5.69
CA GLU A 627 -1.27 29.66 -5.88
C GLU A 627 -1.72 29.54 -7.33
N SER A 628 -2.07 30.65 -7.97
CA SER A 628 -2.47 30.69 -9.39
C SER A 628 -1.31 30.29 -10.31
N TYR A 629 -0.09 30.73 -10.01
CA TYR A 629 1.11 30.35 -10.76
C TYR A 629 1.37 28.85 -10.67
N VAL A 630 1.39 28.28 -9.46
CA VAL A 630 1.60 26.84 -9.28
C VAL A 630 0.44 26.04 -9.89
N SER A 631 -0.81 26.47 -9.72
CA SER A 631 -1.97 25.80 -10.33
C SER A 631 -1.86 25.74 -11.86
N GLY A 632 -1.38 26.82 -12.51
CA GLY A 632 -1.12 26.83 -13.95
C GLY A 632 -0.05 25.82 -14.38
N LEU A 633 1.05 25.73 -13.63
CA LEU A 633 2.12 24.76 -13.92
C LEU A 633 1.68 23.31 -13.70
N LEU A 634 0.90 23.05 -12.64
CA LEU A 634 0.36 21.73 -12.35
C LEU A 634 -0.58 21.24 -13.46
N ARG A 635 -1.38 22.12 -14.07
CA ARG A 635 -2.22 21.77 -15.25
C ARG A 635 -1.37 21.31 -16.44
N ASN A 636 -0.17 21.86 -16.59
CA ASN A 636 0.77 21.50 -17.65
C ASN A 636 1.69 20.33 -17.25
N ARG A 637 1.49 19.72 -16.06
CA ARG A 637 2.36 18.70 -15.47
C ARG A 637 3.83 19.13 -15.35
N ASP A 638 4.05 20.44 -15.21
CA ASP A 638 5.37 20.99 -14.97
C ASP A 638 5.64 21.12 -13.47
N LEU A 639 6.75 20.53 -13.02
CA LEU A 639 7.19 20.50 -11.62
C LEU A 639 8.38 21.44 -11.37
N SER A 640 8.69 22.32 -12.32
CA SER A 640 9.78 23.32 -12.24
C SER A 640 9.67 24.31 -11.07
N TRP A 641 8.48 24.45 -10.48
CA TRP A 641 8.25 25.28 -9.30
C TRP A 641 8.82 24.67 -8.01
N ILE A 642 9.17 23.38 -8.01
CA ILE A 642 9.75 22.71 -6.85
C ILE A 642 11.26 23.01 -6.79
N PRO A 643 11.82 23.35 -5.62
CA PRO A 643 13.27 23.57 -5.49
C PRO A 643 14.06 22.33 -5.92
N ASN A 644 15.03 22.50 -6.81
CA ASN A 644 15.97 21.45 -7.20
C ASN A 644 17.40 21.97 -7.04
N GLY A 645 18.20 21.30 -6.21
CA GLY A 645 19.57 21.68 -5.87
C GLY A 645 19.72 22.99 -5.10
N ARG A 646 18.62 23.57 -4.58
CA ARG A 646 18.61 24.89 -3.92
C ARG A 646 17.65 24.89 -2.73
N ALA A 647 17.97 25.70 -1.72
CA ALA A 647 17.15 25.96 -0.53
C ALA A 647 17.41 27.37 -0.01
N LEU A 648 16.44 28.01 0.66
CA LEU A 648 16.62 29.36 1.22
C LEU A 648 17.66 29.42 2.35
N SER A 649 17.80 28.33 3.10
CA SER A 649 18.74 28.21 4.22
C SER A 649 20.21 28.08 3.79
N LEU A 650 20.45 27.91 2.49
CA LEU A 650 21.78 27.87 1.91
C LEU A 650 22.09 29.20 1.23
N PRO A 651 23.32 29.73 1.38
CA PRO A 651 23.72 30.91 0.63
C PRO A 651 23.62 30.59 -0.86
N LEU A 652 23.04 31.51 -1.65
CA LEU A 652 23.07 31.43 -3.11
C LEU A 652 24.53 31.19 -3.53
N GLU A 653 24.83 30.01 -4.06
CA GLU A 653 26.11 29.81 -4.73
C GLU A 653 26.16 30.88 -5.83
N GLY A 654 27.17 31.75 -5.74
CA GLY A 654 27.32 32.88 -6.65
C GLY A 654 27.12 32.36 -8.07
N GLY A 655 26.24 33.02 -8.83
CA GLY A 655 26.06 32.71 -10.24
C GLY A 655 27.44 32.66 -10.88
N ASP A 656 27.76 31.52 -11.49
CA ASP A 656 28.88 31.44 -12.41
C ASP A 656 28.68 32.56 -13.43
N GLY A 657 29.66 33.45 -13.48
CA GLY A 657 29.76 34.50 -14.49
C GLY A 657 30.08 33.96 -15.87
#